data_AF-A0A7X4IQ07-F1
#
_entry.id   AF-A0A7X4IQ07-F1
#
_cell.length_a   1.000
_cell.length_b   1.000
_cell.length_c   1.000
_cell.angle_alpha   90.00
_cell.angle_beta   90.00
_cell.angle_gamma   90.00
#
_symmetry.space_group_name_H-M   'P 1'
#
loop_
_entity.id
_entity.type
_entity.pdbx_description
1 polymer ?
#
loop_
_entity_poly.entity_id
_entity_poly.type
_entity_poly.pdbx_seq_one_letter_code
_entity_poly.pdbx_strand_id
1 'polypeptide(L)'
;MRTTRSVARHLLPAASVLALSASAILPATATPQTTSAGAPVAIAPAHWPHHGRDAAETRHSPLDQINADNVDRLGLAWRWEIPKTGARLETTPLVVDGVLYGTAAFSFVFALDAATGEEIWRWDPAIPHEDLGGPHTCCGDVNRGVAMYGDLIYAGLLDGRLVALDRADGSVRWTVQTTPSGSDYTITGAPRVVGDAVVIGNGGAEYGVRGYVTAYDAATGKQLWRTYTVPGNPADGFENEAMRAAAETWTGEWWTSGGGGTVWDGMAVDEAANLLYIGTGNGSPWNRDHRSPGGGDNLYLSSIMALDPEDGSLAWHYQTTPGDDWDFTATQPLMLLDLEIGGTEREVIVQAPKNGFFYVVDRITGELISAEPFADDLTWATAVDVKSGRPVETPEARYGLTGKGVYLAPGPRGAHNWHPMSYSPQTGLVYLPATNNNYYWEKSGEYDFQAGRWNTGTTRGRDAGRPARPPLKGPANLLLAWDPAENREVWRVPADGSHGGTMTTSGNLVFWATGTRLAALDARTGQELWSAEVGRGGGSPVAYEVDGRQYVSVAAGLTIGGGAPRVSTFALDVQAGADAQEVQEALTTAAPEEVGLNGEVLARIGPAMQEAIDEGVTAGIMTLVARRGEIVHWDARGWRLLDEDPLEPTDIFRIYSMTKPVTSVAVMMLVEDGKLSLDDEVASVIPAFAGVRVYQDNGNHRDPDRPMLIRHLLTHTSGLSYGYFGTSAVDSMYNADLNGPATLGGYDLERRVGILASLPMVDDPGDRWNYSLSTDLLGRVVEVASGQTFDRFLQERIFAPLGMHDTGFQIPAGTQDRFTAMYSQTPGGLRMADSPTDGSYTRTPAWLSGGGGLVSTASDYLRFCLMLLGGGELDGVRLLKAETVSLMTRNHLAEPMLPVMGIPGMGFGLGFAVPAGEANGAYWWSGVANTYFWIDPAEEIIAFAWTQLQPFGRAPVDRILRPLVYQAIMNEN
;
A
#
# COMPACT_ATOMS: atom_id res chain seq x y z
N MET A 1 -65.53 -12.76 28.98
CA MET A 1 -66.65 -11.81 28.74
C MET A 1 -66.90 -11.83 27.22
N ARG A 2 -68.12 -12.11 26.68
CA ARG A 2 -69.26 -11.17 26.49
C ARG A 2 -68.77 -9.76 26.07
N THR A 3 -69.15 -9.14 24.94
CA THR A 3 -70.20 -9.41 23.95
C THR A 3 -70.00 -8.56 22.68
N THR A 4 -70.00 -9.20 21.50
CA THR A 4 -70.72 -8.87 20.24
C THR A 4 -71.21 -7.46 19.86
N ARG A 5 -71.15 -7.17 18.52
CA ARG A 5 -72.00 -6.28 17.66
C ARG A 5 -71.67 -4.76 17.65
N SER A 6 -71.85 -3.98 16.56
CA SER A 6 -72.32 -4.26 15.17
C SER A 6 -72.24 -3.02 14.23
N VAL A 7 -71.77 -3.20 12.96
CA VAL A 7 -72.33 -2.74 11.63
C VAL A 7 -72.83 -1.26 11.49
N ALA A 8 -72.54 -0.44 10.46
CA ALA A 8 -72.62 -0.62 8.98
C ALA A 8 -71.75 0.42 8.21
N ARG A 9 -71.15 0.13 7.03
CA ARG A 9 -71.63 0.34 5.63
C ARG A 9 -71.92 1.81 5.25
N HIS A 10 -71.55 2.41 4.10
CA HIS A 10 -71.27 1.98 2.71
C HIS A 10 -70.25 2.97 2.05
N LEU A 11 -69.52 2.73 0.94
CA LEU A 11 -69.91 2.39 -0.46
C LEU A 11 -68.69 1.83 -1.28
N LEU A 12 -68.97 1.17 -2.41
CA LEU A 12 -68.08 0.51 -3.41
C LEU A 12 -68.18 1.24 -4.78
N PRO A 13 -67.56 0.82 -5.92
CA PRO A 13 -66.63 -0.30 -6.23
C PRO A 13 -65.22 0.21 -6.63
N ALA A 14 -64.28 -0.45 -7.34
CA ALA A 14 -64.12 -1.75 -8.05
C ALA A 14 -62.61 -2.21 -7.92
N ALA A 15 -62.01 -3.19 -8.62
CA ALA A 15 -62.38 -4.18 -9.65
C ALA A 15 -61.61 -5.52 -9.43
N SER A 16 -61.82 -6.52 -10.29
CA SER A 16 -61.65 -7.96 -9.98
C SER A 16 -60.22 -8.55 -10.07
N VAL A 17 -59.97 -9.57 -9.23
CA VAL A 17 -58.78 -10.43 -9.19
C VAL A 17 -58.99 -11.71 -10.01
N LEU A 18 -57.93 -12.26 -10.61
CA LEU A 18 -57.90 -13.63 -11.18
C LEU A 18 -56.97 -14.53 -10.34
N ALA A 19 -57.37 -15.78 -10.14
CA ALA A 19 -56.71 -16.72 -9.23
C ALA A 19 -55.79 -17.71 -9.97
N LEU A 20 -54.73 -18.18 -9.29
CA LEU A 20 -54.06 -19.44 -9.62
C LEU A 20 -53.94 -20.34 -8.38
N SER A 21 -53.98 -21.64 -8.63
CA SER A 21 -54.18 -22.71 -7.65
C SER A 21 -52.88 -23.26 -7.05
N ALA A 22 -52.92 -23.64 -5.77
CA ALA A 22 -51.81 -24.28 -5.07
C ALA A 22 -51.69 -25.76 -5.42
N SER A 23 -50.49 -26.19 -5.83
CA SER A 23 -50.06 -27.59 -5.86
C SER A 23 -49.00 -27.83 -4.79
N ALA A 24 -49.21 -28.82 -3.93
CA ALA A 24 -48.23 -29.20 -2.92
C ALA A 24 -47.05 -29.93 -3.56
N ILE A 25 -45.85 -29.36 -3.46
CA ILE A 25 -44.60 -30.01 -3.83
C ILE A 25 -44.02 -30.63 -2.57
N LEU A 26 -43.86 -31.97 -2.56
CA LEU A 26 -43.09 -32.67 -1.53
C LEU A 26 -41.62 -32.26 -1.66
N PRO A 27 -40.89 -32.02 -0.56
CA PRO A 27 -39.46 -31.74 -0.65
C PRO A 27 -38.75 -32.96 -1.21
N ALA A 28 -38.11 -32.80 -2.37
CA ALA A 28 -37.21 -33.82 -2.90
C ALA A 28 -36.05 -33.98 -1.92
N THR A 29 -35.94 -35.15 -1.30
CA THR A 29 -34.75 -35.51 -0.52
C THR A 29 -33.58 -35.63 -1.50
N ALA A 30 -32.79 -34.57 -1.61
CA ALA A 30 -31.53 -34.60 -2.34
C ALA A 30 -30.63 -35.66 -1.69
N THR A 31 -30.41 -36.76 -2.42
CA THR A 31 -29.29 -37.65 -2.12
C THR A 31 -28.01 -36.82 -2.19
N PRO A 32 -27.12 -36.87 -1.19
CA PRO A 32 -25.82 -36.21 -1.31
C PRO A 32 -25.11 -36.85 -2.50
N GLN A 33 -24.85 -36.07 -3.55
CA GLN A 33 -23.85 -36.48 -4.52
C GLN A 33 -22.51 -36.46 -3.79
N THR A 34 -21.87 -37.62 -3.67
CA THR A 34 -20.45 -37.71 -3.34
C THR A 34 -19.67 -37.10 -4.51
N THR A 35 -19.51 -35.78 -4.50
CA THR A 35 -18.66 -35.05 -5.43
C THR A 35 -17.22 -35.28 -5.00
N SER A 36 -16.54 -36.17 -5.73
CA SER A 36 -15.07 -36.20 -5.74
C SER A 36 -14.55 -34.83 -6.16
N ALA A 37 -13.44 -34.39 -5.58
CA ALA A 37 -12.76 -33.14 -5.95
C ALA A 37 -11.99 -33.24 -7.28
N GLY A 38 -12.06 -34.38 -7.99
CA GLY A 38 -11.21 -34.69 -9.15
C GLY A 38 -9.97 -35.49 -8.74
N ALA A 39 -8.98 -35.53 -9.64
CA ALA A 39 -7.66 -36.12 -9.38
C ALA A 39 -6.61 -35.01 -9.16
N PRO A 40 -5.47 -35.28 -8.51
CA PRO A 40 -4.38 -34.32 -8.39
C PRO A 40 -3.95 -33.75 -9.74
N VAL A 41 -3.62 -32.46 -9.77
CA VAL A 41 -3.22 -31.76 -11.00
C VAL A 41 -1.77 -32.08 -11.33
N ALA A 42 -1.52 -32.52 -12.56
CA ALA A 42 -0.19 -32.93 -12.98
C ALA A 42 0.77 -31.75 -13.17
N ILE A 43 2.00 -31.89 -12.67
CA ILE A 43 3.10 -30.94 -12.88
C ILE A 43 3.63 -31.11 -14.32
N ALA A 44 3.15 -30.27 -15.24
CA ALA A 44 3.63 -30.18 -16.61
C ALA A 44 4.60 -28.99 -16.79
N PRO A 45 5.57 -29.05 -17.72
CA PRO A 45 6.47 -27.92 -18.02
C PRO A 45 5.75 -26.61 -18.36
N ALA A 46 4.59 -26.70 -19.03
CA ALA A 46 3.76 -25.58 -19.42
C ALA A 46 2.98 -24.92 -18.25
N HIS A 47 2.92 -25.55 -17.08
CA HIS A 47 2.03 -25.16 -15.98
C HIS A 47 2.78 -24.62 -14.76
N TRP A 48 2.08 -23.83 -13.96
CA TRP A 48 2.44 -23.44 -12.59
C TRP A 48 1.33 -23.89 -11.61
N PRO A 49 1.23 -25.20 -11.27
CA PRO A 49 0.08 -25.74 -10.55
C PRO A 49 0.16 -25.61 -9.01
N HIS A 50 1.35 -25.37 -8.45
CA HIS A 50 1.54 -25.13 -7.00
C HIS A 50 2.05 -23.72 -6.74
N HIS A 51 1.87 -23.22 -5.51
CA HIS A 51 2.31 -21.88 -5.12
C HIS A 51 3.82 -21.67 -5.41
N GLY A 52 4.69 -22.60 -5.02
CA GLY A 52 6.10 -22.61 -5.39
C GLY A 52 6.45 -23.31 -6.71
N ARG A 53 5.52 -23.36 -7.68
CA ARG A 53 5.54 -24.16 -8.94
C ARG A 53 5.44 -25.67 -8.73
N ASP A 54 6.20 -26.23 -7.80
CA ASP A 54 6.23 -27.65 -7.42
C ASP A 54 6.16 -27.84 -5.89
N ALA A 55 5.98 -29.09 -5.46
CA ALA A 55 5.89 -29.48 -4.04
C ALA A 55 7.15 -29.14 -3.23
N ALA A 56 8.30 -29.10 -3.90
CA ALA A 56 9.60 -28.71 -3.36
C ALA A 56 9.81 -27.18 -3.26
N GLU A 57 8.84 -26.39 -3.74
CA GLU A 57 8.84 -24.92 -3.78
C GLU A 57 10.08 -24.31 -4.49
N THR A 58 10.63 -24.99 -5.51
CA THR A 58 11.88 -24.55 -6.18
C THR A 58 11.72 -23.24 -6.96
N ARG A 59 10.49 -22.94 -7.43
CA ARG A 59 10.15 -21.82 -8.31
C ARG A 59 10.98 -21.76 -9.60
N HIS A 60 11.40 -22.93 -10.07
CA HIS A 60 12.09 -23.10 -11.34
C HIS A 60 11.11 -23.47 -12.46
N SER A 61 10.99 -22.63 -13.48
CA SER A 61 10.31 -23.01 -14.72
C SER A 61 11.28 -23.73 -15.67
N PRO A 62 10.96 -24.94 -16.17
CA PRO A 62 11.79 -25.65 -17.13
C PRO A 62 11.70 -25.07 -18.56
N LEU A 63 10.91 -24.01 -18.77
CA LEU A 63 10.73 -23.34 -20.06
C LEU A 63 11.95 -22.45 -20.39
N ASP A 64 12.35 -22.45 -21.66
CA ASP A 64 13.56 -21.81 -22.18
C ASP A 64 13.35 -21.04 -23.51
N GLN A 65 12.11 -20.93 -23.99
CA GLN A 65 11.77 -20.15 -25.19
C GLN A 65 12.15 -18.66 -25.00
N ILE A 66 11.90 -18.12 -23.81
CA ILE A 66 12.48 -16.87 -23.31
C ILE A 66 13.80 -17.20 -22.59
N ASN A 67 14.90 -16.64 -23.07
CA ASN A 67 16.24 -16.91 -22.56
C ASN A 67 17.16 -15.68 -22.69
N ALA A 68 18.37 -15.77 -22.12
CA ALA A 68 19.34 -14.68 -22.09
C ALA A 68 19.73 -14.12 -23.47
N ASP A 69 19.57 -14.88 -24.57
CA ASP A 69 19.89 -14.43 -25.93
C ASP A 69 18.73 -13.67 -26.62
N ASN A 70 17.52 -13.65 -26.02
CA ASN A 70 16.33 -13.08 -26.66
C ASN A 70 15.36 -12.31 -25.74
N VAL A 71 15.65 -12.22 -24.43
CA VAL A 71 14.78 -11.55 -23.44
C VAL A 71 14.64 -10.04 -23.69
N ASP A 72 15.56 -9.43 -24.43
CA ASP A 72 15.49 -8.04 -24.90
C ASP A 72 14.27 -7.77 -25.81
N ARG A 73 13.72 -8.83 -26.44
CA ARG A 73 12.53 -8.78 -27.31
C ARG A 73 11.22 -9.07 -26.56
N LEU A 74 11.26 -9.16 -25.23
CA LEU A 74 10.09 -9.43 -24.41
C LEU A 74 9.18 -8.18 -24.33
N GLY A 75 7.91 -8.33 -24.72
CA GLY A 75 6.93 -7.22 -24.77
C GLY A 75 5.67 -7.54 -23.97
N LEU A 76 4.94 -6.49 -23.55
CA LEU A 76 3.66 -6.64 -22.86
C LEU A 76 2.65 -7.30 -23.82
N ALA A 77 2.19 -8.51 -23.47
CA ALA A 77 1.19 -9.26 -24.21
C ALA A 77 -0.22 -8.84 -23.84
N TRP A 78 -0.50 -8.69 -22.53
CA TRP A 78 -1.77 -8.19 -22.00
C TRP A 78 -1.61 -7.67 -20.57
N ARG A 79 -2.60 -6.90 -20.11
CA ARG A 79 -2.72 -6.38 -18.74
C ARG A 79 -4.17 -6.43 -18.30
N TRP A 80 -4.42 -6.86 -17.07
CA TRP A 80 -5.75 -6.86 -16.45
C TRP A 80 -5.72 -6.05 -15.16
N GLU A 81 -6.62 -5.09 -15.01
CA GLU A 81 -6.77 -4.32 -13.77
C GLU A 81 -7.65 -5.07 -12.78
N ILE A 82 -7.12 -5.29 -11.58
CA ILE A 82 -7.80 -5.95 -10.48
C ILE A 82 -8.83 -4.98 -9.89
N PRO A 83 -10.13 -5.30 -9.90
CA PRO A 83 -11.18 -4.38 -9.45
C PRO A 83 -11.24 -4.21 -7.91
N LYS A 84 -10.48 -5.02 -7.16
CA LYS A 84 -10.39 -4.97 -5.70
C LYS A 84 -9.09 -4.29 -5.28
N THR A 85 -9.24 -3.16 -4.60
CA THR A 85 -8.15 -2.34 -4.06
C THR A 85 -7.92 -2.60 -2.56
N GLY A 86 -6.69 -2.32 -2.12
CA GLY A 86 -6.22 -2.46 -0.74
C GLY A 86 -4.69 -2.37 -0.64
N ALA A 87 -4.08 -3.19 0.22
CA ALA A 87 -2.62 -3.30 0.40
C ALA A 87 -1.88 -3.80 -0.86
N ARG A 88 -0.54 -3.92 -0.74
CA ARG A 88 0.35 -4.49 -1.77
C ARG A 88 -0.12 -5.88 -2.22
N LEU A 89 0.14 -6.24 -3.47
CA LEU A 89 -0.09 -7.60 -3.94
C LEU A 89 1.04 -8.53 -3.49
N GLU A 90 0.69 -9.66 -2.88
CA GLU A 90 1.63 -10.72 -2.49
C GLU A 90 1.39 -12.04 -3.25
N THR A 91 0.40 -12.06 -4.15
CA THR A 91 -0.02 -13.29 -4.84
C THR A 91 1.11 -13.88 -5.70
N THR A 92 1.32 -15.19 -5.59
CA THR A 92 1.88 -15.99 -6.69
C THR A 92 0.71 -16.60 -7.46
N PRO A 93 0.45 -16.22 -8.72
CA PRO A 93 -0.62 -16.83 -9.50
C PRO A 93 -0.35 -18.32 -9.78
N LEU A 94 -1.40 -19.13 -9.89
CA LEU A 94 -1.33 -20.48 -10.46
C LEU A 94 -1.74 -20.43 -11.92
N VAL A 95 -1.15 -21.25 -12.78
CA VAL A 95 -1.54 -21.34 -14.21
C VAL A 95 -1.63 -22.79 -14.65
N VAL A 96 -2.83 -23.23 -15.05
CA VAL A 96 -3.13 -24.63 -15.42
C VAL A 96 -4.18 -24.67 -16.52
N ASP A 97 -3.94 -25.47 -17.57
CA ASP A 97 -4.81 -25.64 -18.75
C ASP A 97 -5.25 -24.31 -19.38
N GLY A 98 -4.32 -23.34 -19.49
CA GLY A 98 -4.58 -22.03 -20.09
C GLY A 98 -5.32 -21.02 -19.19
N VAL A 99 -5.59 -21.33 -17.93
CA VAL A 99 -6.25 -20.40 -16.98
C VAL A 99 -5.30 -19.99 -15.86
N LEU A 100 -5.22 -18.68 -15.61
CA LEU A 100 -4.47 -18.06 -14.52
C LEU A 100 -5.41 -17.77 -13.34
N TYR A 101 -5.06 -18.23 -12.14
CA TYR A 101 -5.78 -18.02 -10.89
C TYR A 101 -4.94 -17.20 -9.92
N GLY A 102 -5.52 -16.19 -9.27
CA GLY A 102 -4.78 -15.33 -8.34
C GLY A 102 -5.65 -14.71 -7.25
N THR A 103 -4.99 -14.05 -6.29
CA THR A 103 -5.65 -13.33 -5.19
C THR A 103 -5.27 -11.85 -5.15
N ALA A 104 -6.09 -11.06 -4.47
CA ALA A 104 -5.83 -9.65 -4.20
C ALA A 104 -6.20 -9.27 -2.77
N ALA A 105 -6.21 -7.96 -2.51
CA ALA A 105 -6.68 -7.33 -1.28
C ALA A 105 -7.97 -7.96 -0.72
N PHE A 106 -8.07 -8.06 0.60
CA PHE A 106 -9.19 -8.68 1.33
C PHE A 106 -9.51 -10.12 0.89
N SER A 107 -8.51 -10.86 0.39
CA SER A 107 -8.66 -12.25 -0.09
C SER A 107 -9.67 -12.43 -1.23
N PHE A 108 -9.85 -11.40 -2.05
CA PHE A 108 -10.54 -11.48 -3.34
C PHE A 108 -9.80 -12.48 -4.26
N VAL A 109 -10.55 -13.32 -4.99
CA VAL A 109 -10.01 -14.37 -5.86
C VAL A 109 -10.50 -14.14 -7.30
N PHE A 110 -9.64 -14.38 -8.30
CA PHE A 110 -9.98 -14.21 -9.72
C PHE A 110 -9.40 -15.32 -10.59
N ALA A 111 -10.02 -15.53 -11.75
CA ALA A 111 -9.54 -16.39 -12.82
C ALA A 111 -9.57 -15.65 -14.16
N LEU A 112 -8.46 -15.68 -14.90
CA LEU A 112 -8.29 -15.06 -16.21
C LEU A 112 -7.89 -16.11 -17.26
N ASP A 113 -8.28 -15.92 -18.51
CA ASP A 113 -7.63 -16.60 -19.63
C ASP A 113 -6.16 -16.16 -19.69
N ALA A 114 -5.23 -17.11 -19.62
CA ALA A 114 -3.82 -16.82 -19.43
C ALA A 114 -3.12 -16.31 -20.71
N ALA A 115 -3.73 -16.50 -21.89
CA ALA A 115 -3.20 -16.03 -23.17
C ALA A 115 -3.65 -14.61 -23.53
N THR A 116 -4.82 -14.19 -23.03
CA THR A 116 -5.50 -12.92 -23.41
C THR A 116 -5.74 -11.95 -22.25
N GLY A 117 -5.83 -12.44 -21.01
CA GLY A 117 -6.20 -11.65 -19.84
C GLY A 117 -7.71 -11.41 -19.67
N GLU A 118 -8.57 -12.07 -20.46
CA GLU A 118 -10.03 -11.96 -20.29
C GLU A 118 -10.49 -12.55 -18.95
N GLU A 119 -11.35 -11.83 -18.21
CA GLU A 119 -11.92 -12.30 -16.93
C GLU A 119 -12.87 -13.48 -17.17
N ILE A 120 -12.54 -14.66 -16.64
CA ILE A 120 -13.44 -15.83 -16.66
C ILE A 120 -14.43 -15.74 -15.51
N TRP A 121 -13.92 -15.52 -14.30
CA TRP A 121 -14.73 -15.30 -13.10
C TRP A 121 -13.94 -14.55 -12.02
N ARG A 122 -14.68 -13.98 -11.07
CA ARG A 122 -14.13 -13.39 -9.84
C ARG A 122 -15.05 -13.64 -8.65
N TRP A 123 -14.47 -13.71 -7.46
CA TRP A 123 -15.17 -13.97 -6.22
C TRP A 123 -14.63 -13.09 -5.08
N ASP A 124 -15.53 -12.36 -4.41
CA ASP A 124 -15.22 -11.52 -3.25
C ASP A 124 -15.79 -12.18 -1.97
N PRO A 125 -14.96 -12.50 -0.96
CA PRO A 125 -15.43 -13.06 0.32
C PRO A 125 -16.21 -12.08 1.19
N ALA A 126 -16.38 -10.82 0.74
CA ALA A 126 -17.08 -9.72 1.40
C ALA A 126 -16.53 -9.39 2.80
N ILE A 127 -15.21 -9.51 2.99
CA ILE A 127 -14.53 -9.17 4.24
C ILE A 127 -14.55 -7.64 4.41
N PRO A 128 -15.10 -7.10 5.50
CA PRO A 128 -15.10 -5.66 5.75
C PRO A 128 -13.70 -5.17 6.17
N HIS A 129 -13.47 -3.86 6.03
CA HIS A 129 -12.30 -3.20 6.62
C HIS A 129 -12.34 -3.26 8.15
N GLU A 130 -11.17 -3.16 8.80
CA GLU A 130 -11.02 -3.23 10.27
C GLU A 130 -11.89 -2.21 11.02
N ASP A 131 -12.02 -0.98 10.50
CA ASP A 131 -12.87 0.08 11.04
C ASP A 131 -14.38 -0.19 10.90
N LEU A 132 -14.76 -1.12 10.03
CA LEU A 132 -16.12 -1.62 9.85
C LEU A 132 -16.36 -2.97 10.57
N GLY A 133 -15.45 -3.37 11.47
CA GLY A 133 -15.52 -4.63 12.21
C GLY A 133 -14.90 -5.83 11.49
N GLY A 134 -14.02 -5.57 10.51
CA GLY A 134 -13.15 -6.56 9.90
C GLY A 134 -12.05 -7.09 10.84
N PRO A 135 -11.29 -8.10 10.40
CA PRO A 135 -10.21 -8.68 11.18
C PRO A 135 -9.07 -7.67 11.41
N HIS A 136 -8.45 -7.73 12.57
CA HIS A 136 -7.26 -6.93 12.89
C HIS A 136 -6.04 -7.43 12.08
N THR A 137 -5.41 -6.55 11.30
CA THR A 137 -4.28 -6.95 10.43
C THR A 137 -2.95 -6.32 10.85
N CYS A 138 -1.91 -7.15 11.01
CA CYS A 138 -0.57 -6.62 11.32
C CYS A 138 0.06 -5.89 10.12
N CYS A 139 -0.16 -6.43 8.92
CA CYS A 139 0.82 -6.31 7.85
C CYS A 139 0.18 -5.91 6.50
N GLY A 140 -1.09 -5.46 6.55
CA GLY A 140 -1.97 -5.19 5.42
C GLY A 140 -2.98 -6.32 5.17
N ASP A 141 -4.02 -6.00 4.42
CA ASP A 141 -5.10 -6.87 3.94
C ASP A 141 -4.68 -7.81 2.78
N VAL A 142 -3.44 -8.29 2.85
CA VAL A 142 -2.74 -9.05 1.79
C VAL A 142 -3.16 -10.51 1.68
N ASN A 143 -2.89 -11.13 0.52
CA ASN A 143 -3.04 -12.57 0.31
C ASN A 143 -1.99 -13.09 -0.68
N ARG A 144 -1.33 -14.22 -0.37
CA ARG A 144 -0.21 -14.81 -1.12
C ARG A 144 -0.62 -15.75 -2.24
N GLY A 145 -1.90 -16.09 -2.39
CA GLY A 145 -2.40 -16.86 -3.51
C GLY A 145 -3.26 -18.05 -3.10
N VAL A 146 -3.55 -18.89 -4.09
CA VAL A 146 -4.42 -20.06 -3.95
C VAL A 146 -3.65 -21.38 -4.02
N ALA A 147 -4.34 -22.47 -3.66
CA ALA A 147 -3.95 -23.84 -3.99
C ALA A 147 -4.95 -24.48 -4.97
N MET A 148 -4.59 -25.59 -5.60
CA MET A 148 -5.45 -26.32 -6.53
C MET A 148 -5.39 -27.83 -6.28
N TYR A 149 -6.54 -28.50 -6.28
CA TYR A 149 -6.66 -29.97 -6.32
C TYR A 149 -7.86 -30.32 -7.20
N GLY A 150 -7.61 -31.06 -8.28
CA GLY A 150 -8.60 -31.39 -9.31
C GLY A 150 -9.40 -30.20 -9.81
N ASP A 151 -10.71 -30.24 -9.58
CA ASP A 151 -11.67 -29.23 -10.05
C ASP A 151 -11.86 -28.07 -9.05
N LEU A 152 -11.02 -27.97 -8.02
CA LEU A 152 -11.19 -27.01 -6.91
C LEU A 152 -9.98 -26.09 -6.71
N ILE A 153 -10.29 -24.82 -6.43
CA ILE A 153 -9.37 -23.75 -6.01
C ILE A 153 -9.57 -23.47 -4.52
N TYR A 154 -8.50 -23.34 -3.74
CA TYR A 154 -8.57 -23.06 -2.30
C TYR A 154 -7.89 -21.76 -1.93
N ALA A 155 -8.56 -20.94 -1.12
CA ALA A 155 -8.01 -19.70 -0.59
C ALA A 155 -8.15 -19.64 0.94
N GLY A 156 -7.06 -19.31 1.62
CA GLY A 156 -7.11 -18.83 3.00
C GLY A 156 -7.63 -17.39 3.01
N LEU A 157 -8.56 -17.08 3.90
CA LEU A 157 -9.24 -15.78 3.94
C LEU A 157 -8.82 -14.98 5.17
N LEU A 158 -8.72 -13.65 4.99
CA LEU A 158 -8.20 -12.71 5.99
C LEU A 158 -8.92 -12.81 7.35
N ASP A 159 -10.19 -13.19 7.38
CA ASP A 159 -11.01 -13.38 8.59
C ASP A 159 -10.94 -14.80 9.21
N GLY A 160 -9.96 -15.60 8.80
CA GLY A 160 -9.70 -16.93 9.37
C GLY A 160 -10.49 -18.07 8.74
N ARG A 161 -11.25 -17.83 7.67
CA ARG A 161 -11.93 -18.87 6.89
C ARG A 161 -10.97 -19.56 5.90
N LEU A 162 -11.24 -20.82 5.57
CA LEU A 162 -10.71 -21.51 4.39
C LEU A 162 -11.89 -21.79 3.45
N VAL A 163 -11.77 -21.45 2.17
CA VAL A 163 -12.82 -21.67 1.16
C VAL A 163 -12.32 -22.61 0.06
N ALA A 164 -13.21 -23.44 -0.47
CA ALA A 164 -13.05 -24.12 -1.75
C ALA A 164 -14.03 -23.53 -2.77
N LEU A 165 -13.50 -23.11 -3.91
CA LEU A 165 -14.23 -22.59 -5.06
C LEU A 165 -14.14 -23.60 -6.22
N ASP A 166 -15.20 -23.70 -7.00
CA ASP A 166 -15.20 -24.43 -8.25
C ASP A 166 -14.25 -23.76 -9.26
N ARG A 167 -13.33 -24.53 -9.83
CA ARG A 167 -12.29 -24.02 -10.74
C ARG A 167 -12.89 -23.42 -12.02
N ALA A 168 -14.08 -23.87 -12.44
CA ALA A 168 -14.70 -23.46 -13.71
C ALA A 168 -15.50 -22.15 -13.62
N ASP A 169 -16.17 -21.87 -12.50
CA ASP A 169 -17.08 -20.73 -12.36
C ASP A 169 -16.92 -19.90 -11.06
N GLY A 170 -15.99 -20.28 -10.18
CA GLY A 170 -15.75 -19.58 -8.91
C GLY A 170 -16.84 -19.80 -7.86
N SER A 171 -17.78 -20.71 -8.06
CA SER A 171 -18.86 -20.97 -7.10
C SER A 171 -18.34 -21.65 -5.82
N VAL A 172 -18.84 -21.21 -4.66
CA VAL A 172 -18.41 -21.76 -3.36
C VAL A 172 -18.90 -23.20 -3.21
N ARG A 173 -17.97 -24.13 -3.03
CA ARG A 173 -18.24 -25.56 -2.81
C ARG A 173 -18.32 -25.90 -1.34
N TRP A 174 -17.41 -25.36 -0.53
CA TRP A 174 -17.48 -25.36 0.93
C TRP A 174 -16.70 -24.18 1.53
N THR A 175 -16.96 -23.88 2.80
CA THR A 175 -16.20 -22.89 3.58
C THR A 175 -16.17 -23.32 5.03
N VAL A 176 -15.02 -23.25 5.69
CA VAL A 176 -14.87 -23.55 7.12
C VAL A 176 -14.18 -22.41 7.85
N GLN A 177 -14.66 -22.09 9.05
CA GLN A 177 -13.95 -21.19 9.96
C GLN A 177 -12.82 -21.98 10.63
N THR A 178 -11.56 -21.60 10.38
CA THR A 178 -10.41 -22.30 10.97
C THR A 178 -10.07 -21.77 12.36
N THR A 179 -10.34 -20.48 12.61
CA THR A 179 -10.01 -19.71 13.81
C THR A 179 -11.20 -19.59 14.78
N PRO A 180 -10.97 -19.28 16.07
CA PRO A 180 -12.05 -18.92 16.99
C PRO A 180 -12.78 -17.63 16.53
N SER A 181 -14.11 -17.60 16.63
CA SER A 181 -14.91 -16.42 16.27
C SER A 181 -14.56 -15.22 17.16
N GLY A 182 -14.31 -14.05 16.55
CA GLY A 182 -14.00 -12.82 17.28
C GLY A 182 -12.61 -12.80 17.96
N SER A 183 -11.63 -13.50 17.36
CA SER A 183 -10.24 -13.52 17.82
C SER A 183 -9.32 -12.86 16.80
N ASP A 184 -8.15 -12.41 17.25
CA ASP A 184 -7.18 -11.63 16.45
C ASP A 184 -6.32 -12.50 15.48
N TYR A 185 -6.85 -13.66 15.05
CA TYR A 185 -6.20 -14.49 14.03
C TYR A 185 -6.59 -14.01 12.63
N THR A 186 -5.65 -14.12 11.69
CA THR A 186 -5.86 -13.87 10.26
C THR A 186 -5.25 -14.98 9.41
N ILE A 187 -5.59 -15.05 8.11
CA ILE A 187 -4.85 -15.89 7.14
C ILE A 187 -4.42 -15.01 5.96
N THR A 188 -3.14 -15.06 5.64
CA THR A 188 -2.52 -14.32 4.51
C THR A 188 -1.70 -15.22 3.59
N GLY A 189 -1.18 -16.34 4.08
CA GLY A 189 -0.41 -17.31 3.28
C GLY A 189 -1.29 -18.17 2.37
N ALA A 190 -0.69 -18.67 1.29
CA ALA A 190 -1.33 -19.59 0.37
C ALA A 190 -1.42 -21.01 0.97
N PRO A 191 -2.57 -21.71 0.88
CA PRO A 191 -2.66 -23.11 1.29
C PRO A 191 -1.73 -24.01 0.45
N ARG A 192 -1.33 -25.15 1.00
CA ARG A 192 -0.65 -26.23 0.26
C ARG A 192 -1.57 -27.45 0.18
N VAL A 193 -1.34 -28.29 -0.82
CA VAL A 193 -2.06 -29.56 -1.02
C VAL A 193 -1.10 -30.70 -0.69
N VAL A 194 -1.57 -31.68 0.09
CA VAL A 194 -0.78 -32.83 0.53
C VAL A 194 -1.67 -34.07 0.47
N GLY A 195 -1.40 -34.97 -0.46
CA GLY A 195 -2.33 -36.05 -0.80
C GLY A 195 -3.74 -35.50 -1.12
N ASP A 196 -4.76 -36.02 -0.45
CA ASP A 196 -6.16 -35.59 -0.59
C ASP A 196 -6.56 -34.47 0.40
N ALA A 197 -5.58 -33.79 1.01
CA ALA A 197 -5.79 -32.75 2.01
C ALA A 197 -5.30 -31.36 1.55
N VAL A 198 -5.99 -30.32 2.02
CA VAL A 198 -5.57 -28.92 1.93
C VAL A 198 -5.12 -28.46 3.30
N VAL A 199 -3.89 -27.96 3.38
CA VAL A 199 -3.23 -27.58 4.63
C VAL A 199 -3.05 -26.07 4.67
N ILE A 200 -3.44 -25.47 5.80
CA ILE A 200 -3.33 -24.02 6.04
C ILE A 200 -3.02 -23.71 7.51
N GLY A 201 -2.23 -22.67 7.73
CA GLY A 201 -1.95 -22.09 9.04
C GLY A 201 -2.71 -20.78 9.29
N ASN A 202 -2.05 -19.81 9.93
CA ASN A 202 -2.63 -18.53 10.35
C ASN A 202 -1.52 -17.55 10.77
N GLY A 203 -1.86 -16.26 10.82
CA GLY A 203 -1.10 -15.17 11.46
C GLY A 203 -1.83 -14.59 12.68
N GLY A 204 -1.22 -13.60 13.33
CA GLY A 204 -1.77 -12.92 14.53
C GLY A 204 -0.84 -12.90 15.75
N ALA A 205 0.42 -13.32 15.65
CA ALA A 205 1.36 -13.35 16.78
C ALA A 205 1.51 -11.97 17.43
N GLU A 206 1.47 -10.89 16.65
CA GLU A 206 1.54 -9.50 17.13
C GLU A 206 0.39 -9.16 18.09
N TYR A 207 -0.77 -9.80 17.94
CA TYR A 207 -1.96 -9.58 18.77
C TYR A 207 -2.06 -10.57 19.94
N GLY A 208 -1.30 -11.67 19.91
CA GLY A 208 -1.25 -12.68 20.98
C GLY A 208 -2.19 -13.85 20.77
N VAL A 209 -1.86 -14.65 19.77
CA VAL A 209 -2.56 -15.89 19.40
C VAL A 209 -1.65 -17.11 19.54
N ARG A 210 -2.25 -18.31 19.67
CA ARG A 210 -1.52 -19.59 19.74
C ARG A 210 -1.40 -20.19 18.34
N GLY A 211 -0.17 -20.35 17.83
CA GLY A 211 0.07 -20.87 16.49
C GLY A 211 -0.36 -22.33 16.31
N TYR A 212 -0.87 -22.63 15.11
CA TYR A 212 -1.16 -23.99 14.65
C TYR A 212 -1.22 -24.06 13.13
N VAL A 213 -1.10 -25.27 12.60
CA VAL A 213 -1.42 -25.66 11.21
C VAL A 213 -2.54 -26.71 11.22
N THR A 214 -3.40 -26.74 10.20
CA THR A 214 -4.53 -27.67 10.11
C THR A 214 -4.65 -28.23 8.70
N ALA A 215 -4.87 -29.54 8.59
CA ALA A 215 -5.26 -30.20 7.35
C ALA A 215 -6.78 -30.41 7.29
N TYR A 216 -7.35 -30.16 6.12
CA TYR A 216 -8.76 -30.37 5.80
C TYR A 216 -8.88 -31.27 4.58
N ASP A 217 -9.84 -32.19 4.60
CA ASP A 217 -10.24 -33.00 3.44
C ASP A 217 -10.60 -32.09 2.27
N ALA A 218 -9.91 -32.25 1.14
CA ALA A 218 -10.04 -31.36 -0.02
C ALA A 218 -11.48 -31.28 -0.57
N ALA A 219 -12.18 -32.42 -0.60
CA ALA A 219 -13.53 -32.51 -1.16
C ALA A 219 -14.63 -31.94 -0.24
N THR A 220 -14.46 -32.01 1.08
CA THR A 220 -15.53 -31.73 2.06
C THR A 220 -15.24 -30.60 3.03
N GLY A 221 -14.00 -30.13 3.12
CA GLY A 221 -13.56 -29.15 4.13
C GLY A 221 -13.55 -29.71 5.55
N LYS A 222 -13.72 -31.02 5.74
CA LYS A 222 -13.68 -31.66 7.06
C LYS A 222 -12.26 -31.61 7.61
N GLN A 223 -12.07 -31.04 8.80
CA GLN A 223 -10.79 -31.11 9.50
C GLN A 223 -10.36 -32.58 9.70
N LEU A 224 -9.14 -32.89 9.26
CA LEU A 224 -8.49 -34.19 9.43
C LEU A 224 -7.68 -34.21 10.72
N TRP A 225 -6.73 -33.29 10.84
CA TRP A 225 -5.86 -33.10 12.00
C TRP A 225 -5.51 -31.62 12.20
N ARG A 226 -5.07 -31.26 13.41
CA ARG A 226 -4.53 -29.93 13.76
C ARG A 226 -3.32 -30.10 14.66
N THR A 227 -2.24 -29.41 14.31
CA THR A 227 -0.98 -29.42 15.06
C THR A 227 -0.67 -28.02 15.57
N TYR A 228 -0.72 -27.85 16.88
CA TYR A 228 -0.26 -26.63 17.54
C TYR A 228 1.27 -26.56 17.52
N THR A 229 1.80 -25.34 17.37
CA THR A 229 3.26 -25.11 17.33
C THR A 229 3.82 -24.72 18.69
N VAL A 230 2.99 -24.29 19.65
CA VAL A 230 3.40 -23.94 21.01
C VAL A 230 2.44 -24.57 22.04
N PRO A 231 2.92 -24.93 23.24
CA PRO A 231 2.11 -25.55 24.29
C PRO A 231 1.00 -24.63 24.81
N GLY A 232 -0.13 -25.22 25.18
CA GLY A 232 -1.25 -24.52 25.81
C GLY A 232 -1.08 -24.37 27.33
N ASN A 233 -2.19 -24.08 28.02
CA ASN A 233 -2.28 -24.06 29.48
C ASN A 233 -2.00 -25.46 30.07
N PRO A 234 -0.93 -25.66 30.86
CA PRO A 234 -0.60 -26.98 31.43
C PRO A 234 -1.70 -27.60 32.30
N ALA A 235 -2.62 -26.79 32.85
CA ALA A 235 -3.73 -27.28 33.67
C ALA A 235 -4.83 -28.00 32.84
N ASP A 236 -4.93 -27.70 31.54
CA ASP A 236 -5.89 -28.35 30.63
C ASP A 236 -5.31 -29.64 30.00
N GLY A 237 -4.03 -29.90 30.21
CA GLY A 237 -3.27 -30.96 29.55
C GLY A 237 -2.67 -30.51 28.22
N PHE A 238 -2.10 -31.46 27.47
CA PHE A 238 -1.47 -31.21 26.17
C PHE A 238 -2.04 -32.15 25.11
N GLU A 239 -2.13 -31.67 23.87
CA GLU A 239 -2.75 -32.41 22.76
C GLU A 239 -1.97 -33.67 22.38
N ASN A 240 -0.66 -33.66 22.57
CA ASN A 240 0.24 -34.77 22.26
C ASN A 240 1.56 -34.66 23.07
N GLU A 241 2.43 -35.67 22.92
CA GLU A 241 3.74 -35.73 23.58
C GLU A 241 4.67 -34.58 23.17
N ALA A 242 4.60 -34.12 21.91
CA ALA A 242 5.41 -32.99 21.43
C ALA A 242 5.07 -31.69 22.17
N MET A 243 3.78 -31.39 22.35
CA MET A 243 3.33 -30.24 23.16
C MET A 243 3.71 -30.40 24.65
N ARG A 244 3.64 -31.61 25.19
CA ARG A 244 4.07 -31.90 26.57
C ARG A 244 5.57 -31.67 26.77
N ALA A 245 6.39 -32.14 25.84
CA ALA A 245 7.84 -31.94 25.87
C ALA A 245 8.22 -30.48 25.60
N ALA A 246 7.56 -29.83 24.64
CA ALA A 246 7.75 -28.40 24.36
C ALA A 246 7.52 -27.54 25.60
N ALA A 247 6.49 -27.83 26.41
CA ALA A 247 6.20 -27.11 27.65
C ALA A 247 7.33 -27.12 28.69
N GLU A 248 8.26 -28.09 28.66
CA GLU A 248 9.45 -28.08 29.52
C GLU A 248 10.42 -26.93 29.18
N THR A 249 10.30 -26.35 27.98
CA THR A 249 11.11 -25.21 27.50
C THR A 249 10.47 -23.84 27.75
N TRP A 250 9.30 -23.77 28.39
CA TRP A 250 8.59 -22.53 28.73
C TRP A 250 8.44 -22.35 30.25
N THR A 251 8.21 -21.12 30.68
CA THR A 251 8.05 -20.74 32.09
C THR A 251 6.99 -19.65 32.25
N GLY A 252 6.43 -19.49 33.46
CA GLY A 252 5.36 -18.51 33.69
C GLY A 252 4.02 -18.91 33.06
N GLU A 253 3.22 -17.92 32.65
CA GLU A 253 1.84 -18.11 32.16
C GLU A 253 1.70 -17.73 30.67
N TRP A 254 2.63 -18.19 29.82
CA TRP A 254 2.75 -17.80 28.40
C TRP A 254 1.45 -17.95 27.59
N TRP A 255 0.60 -18.93 27.94
CA TRP A 255 -0.67 -19.20 27.27
C TRP A 255 -1.67 -18.05 27.40
N THR A 256 -1.51 -17.15 28.38
CA THR A 256 -2.37 -15.97 28.57
C THR A 256 -2.21 -14.91 27.49
N SER A 257 -1.04 -14.87 26.83
CA SER A 257 -0.76 -14.04 25.64
C SER A 257 -0.73 -14.88 24.34
N GLY A 258 -1.27 -16.10 24.36
CA GLY A 258 -1.28 -17.04 23.22
C GLY A 258 0.06 -17.73 22.93
N GLY A 259 1.20 -17.09 23.21
CA GLY A 259 2.54 -17.67 23.06
C GLY A 259 3.18 -17.45 21.69
N GLY A 260 2.40 -17.25 20.62
CA GLY A 260 2.90 -17.03 19.25
C GLY A 260 3.09 -18.33 18.45
N GLY A 261 4.08 -18.37 17.57
CA GLY A 261 4.42 -19.56 16.76
C GLY A 261 3.54 -19.76 15.52
N THR A 262 2.84 -18.72 15.08
CA THR A 262 1.92 -18.72 13.93
C THR A 262 2.56 -19.21 12.63
N VAL A 263 1.86 -20.06 11.87
CA VAL A 263 2.34 -20.66 10.60
C VAL A 263 1.73 -19.88 9.45
N TRP A 264 2.30 -18.72 9.12
CA TRP A 264 1.61 -17.74 8.24
C TRP A 264 2.04 -17.78 6.76
N ASP A 265 3.05 -18.57 6.36
CA ASP A 265 3.54 -18.62 4.97
C ASP A 265 4.22 -19.93 4.54
N GLY A 266 5.52 -20.12 4.86
CA GLY A 266 6.39 -21.13 4.29
C GLY A 266 6.02 -22.58 4.64
N MET A 267 5.78 -23.38 3.60
CA MET A 267 5.46 -24.80 3.67
C MET A 267 5.99 -25.50 2.41
N ALA A 268 6.50 -26.73 2.52
CA ALA A 268 6.89 -27.59 1.40
C ALA A 268 6.55 -29.06 1.67
N VAL A 269 6.51 -29.89 0.64
CA VAL A 269 6.07 -31.30 0.71
C VAL A 269 7.09 -32.20 0.02
N ASP A 270 7.56 -33.22 0.74
CA ASP A 270 8.33 -34.32 0.16
C ASP A 270 7.41 -35.54 0.04
N GLU A 271 6.93 -35.78 -1.19
CA GLU A 271 6.08 -36.92 -1.51
C GLU A 271 6.83 -38.26 -1.43
N ALA A 272 8.15 -38.27 -1.56
CA ALA A 272 8.97 -39.48 -1.50
C ALA A 272 9.28 -39.89 -0.05
N ALA A 273 9.55 -38.92 0.82
CA ALA A 273 9.70 -39.12 2.26
C ALA A 273 8.36 -39.22 3.02
N ASN A 274 7.25 -38.81 2.38
CA ASN A 274 5.95 -38.60 3.01
C ASN A 274 6.03 -37.64 4.21
N LEU A 275 6.60 -36.46 3.99
CA LEU A 275 6.78 -35.42 5.02
C LEU A 275 6.24 -34.07 4.54
N LEU A 276 5.53 -33.39 5.44
CA LEU A 276 5.15 -31.99 5.31
C LEU A 276 6.08 -31.12 6.16
N TYR A 277 6.77 -30.17 5.55
CA TYR A 277 7.60 -29.21 6.28
C TYR A 277 6.86 -27.87 6.45
N ILE A 278 6.94 -27.30 7.64
CA ILE A 278 6.38 -25.98 7.96
C ILE A 278 7.42 -25.09 8.64
N GLY A 279 7.33 -23.79 8.38
CA GLY A 279 8.02 -22.76 9.14
C GLY A 279 7.12 -22.15 10.23
N THR A 280 7.64 -21.93 11.44
CA THR A 280 6.87 -21.37 12.57
C THR A 280 7.25 -19.93 12.94
N GLY A 281 6.27 -19.21 13.47
CA GLY A 281 6.38 -17.78 13.77
C GLY A 281 7.20 -17.41 15.01
N ASN A 282 7.24 -16.11 15.24
CA ASN A 282 7.77 -15.40 16.38
C ASN A 282 6.95 -15.64 17.66
N GLY A 283 7.54 -15.32 18.81
CA GLY A 283 6.87 -15.40 20.11
C GLY A 283 5.88 -14.27 20.37
N SER A 284 4.85 -14.55 21.18
CA SER A 284 3.91 -13.53 21.68
C SER A 284 3.79 -13.51 23.22
N PRO A 285 4.06 -12.37 23.88
CA PRO A 285 4.65 -11.16 23.32
C PRO A 285 6.04 -11.39 22.74
N TRP A 286 6.50 -10.50 21.85
CA TRP A 286 7.85 -10.57 21.27
C TRP A 286 8.91 -10.67 22.38
N ASN A 287 8.83 -9.81 23.40
CA ASN A 287 9.79 -9.84 24.50
C ASN A 287 9.70 -11.14 25.32
N ARG A 288 10.78 -11.91 25.32
CA ARG A 288 10.84 -13.21 26.00
C ARG A 288 10.65 -13.10 27.50
N ASP A 289 11.19 -12.08 28.17
CA ASP A 289 11.11 -12.00 29.63
C ASP A 289 9.68 -11.74 30.15
N HIS A 290 8.80 -11.17 29.33
CA HIS A 290 7.37 -11.06 29.63
C HIS A 290 6.62 -12.35 29.23
N ARG A 291 7.00 -12.99 28.12
CA ARG A 291 6.39 -14.23 27.62
C ARG A 291 6.71 -15.47 28.45
N SER A 292 7.97 -15.63 28.84
CA SER A 292 8.54 -16.74 29.59
C SER A 292 9.66 -16.21 30.51
N PRO A 293 9.31 -15.72 31.73
CA PRO A 293 10.21 -14.95 32.58
C PRO A 293 11.45 -15.68 33.11
N GLY A 294 11.43 -17.02 33.13
CA GLY A 294 12.59 -17.87 33.44
C GLY A 294 13.48 -18.18 32.22
N GLY A 295 13.18 -17.61 31.05
CA GLY A 295 13.89 -17.87 29.80
C GLY A 295 13.36 -19.13 29.10
N GLY A 296 14.28 -20.01 28.70
CA GLY A 296 13.96 -21.19 27.91
C GLY A 296 13.98 -20.98 26.40
N ASP A 297 13.93 -22.09 25.68
CA ASP A 297 13.96 -22.16 24.21
C ASP A 297 12.59 -21.89 23.58
N ASN A 298 11.51 -21.98 24.36
CA ASN A 298 10.13 -21.70 23.95
C ASN A 298 9.75 -22.45 22.65
N LEU A 299 9.89 -23.78 22.65
CA LEU A 299 9.57 -24.62 21.48
C LEU A 299 8.06 -24.59 21.14
N TYR A 300 7.66 -24.61 19.88
CA TYR A 300 8.45 -24.60 18.63
C TYR A 300 8.39 -23.22 17.95
N LEU A 301 8.68 -22.13 18.68
CA LEU A 301 8.89 -20.81 18.06
C LEU A 301 10.10 -20.84 17.11
N SER A 302 10.06 -20.05 16.04
CA SER A 302 11.16 -19.86 15.09
C SER A 302 11.85 -21.19 14.72
N SER A 303 11.07 -22.12 14.21
CA SER A 303 11.47 -23.50 13.91
C SER A 303 11.03 -23.93 12.50
N ILE A 304 11.83 -24.79 11.89
CA ILE A 304 11.38 -25.70 10.84
C ILE A 304 10.85 -26.95 11.55
N MET A 305 9.66 -27.42 11.20
CA MET A 305 9.08 -28.67 11.72
C MET A 305 8.71 -29.58 10.56
N ALA A 306 9.09 -30.85 10.63
CA ALA A 306 8.63 -31.90 9.73
C ALA A 306 7.49 -32.69 10.40
N LEU A 307 6.36 -32.76 9.72
CA LEU A 307 5.14 -33.43 10.17
C LEU A 307 4.82 -34.63 9.28
N ASP A 308 4.28 -35.68 9.90
CA ASP A 308 3.57 -36.72 9.16
C ASP A 308 2.28 -36.12 8.56
N PRO A 309 2.05 -36.22 7.23
CA PRO A 309 0.90 -35.63 6.59
C PRO A 309 -0.43 -36.36 6.85
N GLU A 310 -0.40 -37.63 7.33
CA GLU A 310 -1.61 -38.41 7.62
C GLU A 310 -2.29 -37.96 8.92
N ASP A 311 -1.51 -37.66 9.97
CA ASP A 311 -2.02 -37.33 11.31
C ASP A 311 -1.49 -36.04 11.95
N GLY A 312 -0.53 -35.37 11.30
CA GLY A 312 0.08 -34.12 11.77
C GLY A 312 1.09 -34.30 12.91
N SER A 313 1.50 -35.53 13.24
CA SER A 313 2.49 -35.80 14.28
C SER A 313 3.89 -35.29 13.91
N LEU A 314 4.67 -34.91 14.91
CA LEU A 314 6.01 -34.33 14.71
C LEU A 314 7.05 -35.44 14.46
N ALA A 315 7.66 -35.45 13.28
CA ALA A 315 8.77 -36.33 12.95
C ALA A 315 10.10 -35.77 13.50
N TRP A 316 10.42 -34.53 13.15
CA TRP A 316 11.60 -33.81 13.66
C TRP A 316 11.38 -32.29 13.64
N HIS A 317 12.22 -31.53 14.34
CA HIS A 317 12.26 -30.06 14.23
C HIS A 317 13.70 -29.54 14.31
N TYR A 318 13.94 -28.38 13.69
CA TYR A 318 15.16 -27.60 13.86
C TYR A 318 14.78 -26.15 14.22
N GLN A 319 15.27 -25.65 15.37
CA GLN A 319 14.94 -24.31 15.85
C GLN A 319 16.01 -23.30 15.42
N THR A 320 15.68 -22.41 14.48
CA THR A 320 16.60 -21.41 13.93
C THR A 320 16.90 -20.29 14.92
N THR A 321 15.93 -19.93 15.78
CA THR A 321 16.10 -18.88 16.80
C THR A 321 15.55 -19.30 18.17
N PRO A 322 16.33 -20.03 18.99
CA PRO A 322 15.92 -20.43 20.33
C PRO A 322 15.49 -19.27 21.23
N GLY A 323 14.28 -19.37 21.79
CA GLY A 323 13.71 -18.35 22.66
C GLY A 323 13.60 -16.98 21.99
N ASP A 324 13.18 -16.88 20.73
CA ASP A 324 12.97 -15.62 19.97
C ASP A 324 12.52 -14.43 20.83
N ASP A 325 13.18 -13.29 20.67
CA ASP A 325 12.98 -12.05 21.45
C ASP A 325 12.91 -10.82 20.53
N TRP A 326 12.87 -11.05 19.20
CA TRP A 326 13.19 -10.07 18.16
C TRP A 326 12.24 -10.08 16.95
N ASP A 327 11.09 -10.76 17.06
CA ASP A 327 10.20 -11.03 15.92
C ASP A 327 10.93 -11.79 14.78
N PHE A 328 11.79 -12.75 15.14
CA PHE A 328 12.46 -13.59 14.17
C PHE A 328 11.66 -14.87 13.91
N THR A 329 10.67 -14.76 13.02
CA THR A 329 9.95 -15.91 12.46
C THR A 329 10.88 -16.84 11.66
N ALA A 330 10.54 -18.11 11.59
CA ALA A 330 11.08 -19.10 10.64
C ALA A 330 10.04 -19.48 9.56
N THR A 331 9.05 -18.62 9.33
CA THR A 331 7.97 -18.80 8.33
C THR A 331 8.37 -18.46 6.89
N GLN A 332 9.60 -18.00 6.66
CA GLN A 332 10.07 -17.62 5.32
C GLN A 332 10.00 -18.82 4.36
N PRO A 333 9.83 -18.59 3.05
CA PRO A 333 9.86 -19.63 2.04
C PRO A 333 11.08 -20.54 2.19
N LEU A 334 10.80 -21.85 2.22
CA LEU A 334 11.76 -22.94 2.35
C LEU A 334 11.58 -23.85 1.14
N MET A 335 12.68 -24.42 0.64
CA MET A 335 12.67 -25.26 -0.55
C MET A 335 13.46 -26.54 -0.33
N LEU A 336 13.06 -27.59 -1.03
CA LEU A 336 13.68 -28.92 -0.96
C LEU A 336 14.62 -29.10 -2.15
N LEU A 337 15.90 -29.36 -1.87
CA LEU A 337 16.94 -29.49 -2.90
C LEU A 337 17.72 -30.78 -2.69
N ASP A 338 18.21 -31.35 -3.78
CA ASP A 338 19.23 -32.39 -3.77
C ASP A 338 20.55 -31.73 -4.17
N LEU A 339 21.56 -31.78 -3.30
CA LEU A 339 22.83 -31.06 -3.47
C LEU A 339 24.03 -31.98 -3.20
N GLU A 340 25.06 -31.92 -4.07
CA GLU A 340 26.37 -32.49 -3.76
C GLU A 340 27.10 -31.58 -2.77
N ILE A 341 27.12 -31.95 -1.48
CA ILE A 341 27.80 -31.21 -0.41
C ILE A 341 29.04 -31.99 0.02
N GLY A 342 30.22 -31.42 -0.20
CA GLY A 342 31.49 -32.05 0.17
C GLY A 342 31.76 -33.39 -0.55
N GLY A 343 31.25 -33.56 -1.78
CA GLY A 343 31.37 -34.82 -2.54
C GLY A 343 30.37 -35.90 -2.13
N THR A 344 29.30 -35.54 -1.43
CA THR A 344 28.21 -36.45 -1.02
C THR A 344 26.86 -35.84 -1.39
N GLU A 345 26.01 -36.58 -2.09
CA GLU A 345 24.63 -36.19 -2.34
C GLU A 345 23.85 -36.07 -1.02
N ARG A 346 23.18 -34.94 -0.81
CA ARG A 346 22.36 -34.64 0.38
C ARG A 346 20.99 -34.15 -0.02
N GLU A 347 19.98 -34.76 0.58
CA GLU A 347 18.58 -34.35 0.53
C GLU A 347 18.34 -33.27 1.58
N VAL A 348 18.18 -32.00 1.17
CA VAL A 348 18.17 -30.86 2.09
C VAL A 348 16.91 -30.00 2.00
N ILE A 349 16.62 -29.30 3.09
CA ILE A 349 15.86 -28.06 3.11
C ILE A 349 16.87 -26.91 3.14
N VAL A 350 16.66 -25.89 2.31
CA VAL A 350 17.33 -24.60 2.48
C VAL A 350 16.34 -23.50 2.84
N GLN A 351 16.73 -22.64 3.78
CA GLN A 351 15.89 -21.53 4.25
C GLN A 351 16.74 -20.34 4.71
N ALA A 352 16.32 -19.14 4.32
CA ALA A 352 16.86 -17.88 4.83
C ALA A 352 15.82 -17.18 5.72
N PRO A 353 15.66 -17.52 7.02
CA PRO A 353 14.69 -16.86 7.88
C PRO A 353 15.08 -15.40 8.23
N LYS A 354 14.16 -14.69 8.91
CA LYS A 354 14.34 -13.28 9.32
C LYS A 354 15.65 -12.99 10.05
N ASN A 355 16.23 -13.98 10.73
CA ASN A 355 17.36 -13.78 11.63
C ASN A 355 18.72 -13.52 10.92
N GLY A 356 18.82 -13.67 9.60
CA GLY A 356 20.02 -13.32 8.82
C GLY A 356 21.03 -14.43 8.55
N PHE A 357 20.72 -15.68 8.93
CA PHE A 357 21.50 -16.87 8.53
C PHE A 357 20.81 -17.66 7.43
N PHE A 358 21.58 -18.23 6.51
CA PHE A 358 21.12 -19.16 5.47
C PHE A 358 21.39 -20.59 5.94
N TYR A 359 20.32 -21.32 6.25
CA TYR A 359 20.39 -22.67 6.80
C TYR A 359 20.31 -23.73 5.71
N VAL A 360 21.13 -24.76 5.85
CA VAL A 360 21.07 -26.01 5.08
C VAL A 360 20.86 -27.14 6.08
N VAL A 361 19.72 -27.80 6.02
CA VAL A 361 19.27 -28.82 6.98
C VAL A 361 18.94 -30.10 6.22
N ASP A 362 19.38 -31.25 6.71
CA ASP A 362 19.02 -32.55 6.16
C ASP A 362 17.50 -32.80 6.29
N ARG A 363 16.78 -32.95 5.17
CA ARG A 363 15.30 -32.94 5.20
C ARG A 363 14.68 -34.19 5.81
N ILE A 364 15.44 -35.29 5.87
CA ILE A 364 14.96 -36.55 6.44
C ILE A 364 15.15 -36.59 7.97
N THR A 365 16.24 -36.01 8.47
CA THR A 365 16.64 -36.13 9.89
C THR A 365 16.53 -34.86 10.72
N GLY A 366 16.49 -33.69 10.09
CA GLY A 366 16.59 -32.39 10.77
C GLY A 366 18.01 -32.02 11.22
N GLU A 367 19.04 -32.77 10.80
CA GLU A 367 20.44 -32.45 11.10
C GLU A 367 20.86 -31.14 10.40
N LEU A 368 21.40 -30.19 11.16
CA LEU A 368 22.00 -28.99 10.60
C LEU A 368 23.30 -29.33 9.87
N ILE A 369 23.38 -29.07 8.57
CA ILE A 369 24.56 -29.28 7.74
C ILE A 369 25.46 -28.05 7.78
N SER A 370 24.90 -26.86 7.55
CA SER A 370 25.62 -25.58 7.64
C SER A 370 24.65 -24.41 7.87
N ALA A 371 25.16 -23.31 8.43
CA ALA A 371 24.42 -22.06 8.60
C ALA A 371 25.37 -20.85 8.59
N GLU A 372 25.32 -20.04 7.54
CA GLU A 372 26.22 -18.91 7.32
C GLU A 372 25.44 -17.58 7.19
N PRO A 373 26.01 -16.44 7.59
CA PRO A 373 25.31 -15.16 7.57
C PRO A 373 25.19 -14.59 6.15
N PHE A 374 23.98 -14.22 5.72
CA PHE A 374 23.72 -13.55 4.44
C PHE A 374 23.39 -12.06 4.56
N ALA A 375 23.10 -11.57 5.78
CA ALA A 375 22.83 -10.16 6.05
C ALA A 375 24.11 -9.34 6.22
N ASP A 376 24.18 -8.14 5.64
CA ASP A 376 25.32 -7.23 5.88
C ASP A 376 25.30 -6.71 7.33
N ASP A 377 24.09 -6.46 7.85
CA ASP A 377 23.82 -6.02 9.21
C ASP A 377 23.28 -7.18 10.07
N LEU A 378 24.20 -7.82 10.79
CA LEU A 378 23.93 -8.88 11.76
C LEU A 378 24.64 -8.55 13.08
N THR A 379 23.87 -8.34 14.16
CA THR A 379 24.41 -7.94 15.47
C THR A 379 23.78 -8.66 16.67
N TRP A 380 22.74 -9.48 16.49
CA TRP A 380 22.16 -10.30 17.57
C TRP A 380 22.93 -11.60 17.84
N ALA A 381 23.66 -12.11 16.86
CA ALA A 381 24.51 -13.30 16.95
C ALA A 381 25.75 -13.16 16.04
N THR A 382 26.81 -13.92 16.34
CA THR A 382 28.08 -13.87 15.58
C THR A 382 28.26 -15.03 14.60
N ALA A 383 27.63 -16.18 14.88
CA ALA A 383 27.68 -17.41 14.08
C ALA A 383 26.54 -18.35 14.53
N VAL A 384 26.35 -19.47 13.82
CA VAL A 384 25.65 -20.66 14.35
C VAL A 384 26.70 -21.74 14.63
N ASP A 385 26.77 -22.25 15.85
CA ASP A 385 27.63 -23.40 16.17
C ASP A 385 26.96 -24.68 15.65
N VAL A 386 27.44 -25.19 14.52
CA VAL A 386 26.88 -26.38 13.86
C VAL A 386 26.83 -27.61 14.78
N LYS A 387 27.73 -27.72 15.76
CA LYS A 387 27.77 -28.87 16.68
C LYS A 387 26.62 -28.91 17.69
N SER A 388 26.21 -27.76 18.21
CA SER A 388 25.02 -27.64 19.06
C SER A 388 23.76 -27.34 18.26
N GLY A 389 23.91 -26.90 17.00
CA GLY A 389 22.83 -26.40 16.16
C GLY A 389 22.37 -24.99 16.51
N ARG A 390 23.08 -24.27 17.41
CA ARG A 390 22.56 -23.05 18.07
C ARG A 390 23.28 -21.77 17.65
N PRO A 391 22.55 -20.64 17.51
CA PRO A 391 23.14 -19.32 17.38
C PRO A 391 24.05 -18.94 18.57
N VAL A 392 25.19 -18.32 18.27
CA VAL A 392 26.10 -17.72 19.26
C VAL A 392 25.69 -16.26 19.45
N GLU A 393 24.75 -16.02 20.37
CA GLU A 393 24.20 -14.71 20.67
C GLU A 393 25.27 -13.70 21.13
N THR A 394 25.10 -12.42 20.78
CA THR A 394 25.92 -11.32 21.31
C THR A 394 25.50 -10.97 22.75
N PRO A 395 26.41 -10.40 23.57
CA PRO A 395 26.09 -10.00 24.94
C PRO A 395 24.90 -9.03 25.06
N GLU A 396 24.67 -8.22 24.01
CA GLU A 396 23.61 -7.23 23.93
C GLU A 396 22.27 -7.80 23.45
N ALA A 397 22.25 -8.98 22.82
CA ALA A 397 21.07 -9.52 22.14
C ALA A 397 19.85 -9.63 23.05
N ARG A 398 20.05 -10.06 24.31
CA ARG A 398 19.00 -10.20 25.32
C ARG A 398 18.80 -8.91 26.12
N TYR A 399 18.31 -7.88 25.44
CA TYR A 399 18.06 -6.53 25.98
C TYR A 399 17.24 -6.50 27.28
N GLY A 400 16.32 -7.45 27.48
CA GLY A 400 15.57 -7.61 28.73
C GLY A 400 16.46 -7.98 29.93
N LEU A 401 17.48 -8.84 29.72
CA LEU A 401 18.44 -9.26 30.73
C LEU A 401 19.55 -8.23 30.97
N THR A 402 19.93 -7.45 29.96
CA THR A 402 20.91 -6.35 30.12
C THR A 402 20.31 -5.14 30.84
N GLY A 403 18.97 -5.02 30.85
CA GLY A 403 18.25 -3.88 31.41
C GLY A 403 18.49 -2.58 30.65
N LYS A 404 18.90 -2.65 29.37
CA LYS A 404 19.26 -1.51 28.53
C LYS A 404 18.74 -1.69 27.12
N GLY A 405 18.12 -0.67 26.57
CA GLY A 405 17.74 -0.66 25.16
C GLY A 405 18.93 -0.59 24.21
N VAL A 406 18.85 -1.28 23.07
CA VAL A 406 19.95 -1.44 22.10
C VAL A 406 19.41 -1.56 20.66
N TYR A 407 20.15 -1.06 19.67
CA TYR A 407 19.87 -1.35 18.26
C TYR A 407 20.44 -2.72 17.89
N LEU A 408 19.58 -3.64 17.46
CA LEU A 408 19.97 -4.92 16.89
C LEU A 408 19.59 -5.00 15.41
N ALA A 409 20.36 -5.78 14.67
CA ALA A 409 20.12 -6.12 13.29
C ALA A 409 20.16 -7.65 13.11
N PRO A 410 19.23 -8.25 12.34
CA PRO A 410 18.08 -7.61 11.71
C PRO A 410 17.06 -7.00 12.69
N GLY A 411 16.18 -6.13 12.20
CA GLY A 411 14.97 -5.72 12.93
C GLY A 411 13.78 -6.65 12.64
N PRO A 412 12.55 -6.32 13.08
CA PRO A 412 11.33 -7.11 12.87
C PRO A 412 11.00 -7.43 11.40
N ARG A 413 11.50 -6.63 10.43
CA ARG A 413 11.35 -6.94 9.00
C ARG A 413 12.18 -8.16 8.57
N GLY A 414 13.19 -8.53 9.36
CA GLY A 414 14.14 -9.59 9.07
C GLY A 414 15.12 -9.25 7.95
N ALA A 415 16.18 -10.05 7.82
CA ALA A 415 17.10 -10.02 6.68
C ALA A 415 16.45 -10.54 5.39
N HIS A 416 15.44 -11.39 5.53
CA HIS A 416 14.54 -11.89 4.49
C HIS A 416 13.17 -12.10 5.12
N ASN A 417 12.10 -11.99 4.33
CA ASN A 417 10.71 -12.04 4.78
C ASN A 417 9.90 -12.92 3.81
N TRP A 418 8.60 -12.69 3.66
CA TRP A 418 7.71 -13.51 2.84
C TRP A 418 8.07 -13.59 1.33
N HIS A 419 8.87 -12.66 0.80
CA HIS A 419 9.19 -12.56 -0.64
C HIS A 419 9.90 -13.83 -1.15
N PRO A 420 9.28 -14.70 -1.97
CA PRO A 420 9.87 -16.00 -2.23
C PRO A 420 11.20 -15.97 -2.99
N MET A 421 12.17 -16.76 -2.49
CA MET A 421 13.40 -17.08 -3.21
C MET A 421 13.18 -18.24 -4.20
N SER A 422 14.04 -18.34 -5.21
CA SER A 422 13.98 -19.38 -6.25
C SER A 422 15.35 -20.04 -6.47
N TYR A 423 15.37 -21.28 -6.96
CA TYR A 423 16.59 -22.05 -7.24
C TYR A 423 16.77 -22.29 -8.75
N SER A 424 18.00 -22.35 -9.25
CA SER A 424 18.27 -22.83 -10.62
C SER A 424 19.20 -24.04 -10.63
N PRO A 425 18.74 -25.22 -11.08
CA PRO A 425 19.61 -26.41 -11.19
C PRO A 425 20.71 -26.24 -12.25
N GLN A 426 20.62 -25.24 -13.14
CA GLN A 426 21.63 -24.97 -14.15
C GLN A 426 22.84 -24.17 -13.62
N THR A 427 22.65 -23.43 -12.52
CA THR A 427 23.70 -22.63 -11.88
C THR A 427 24.09 -23.19 -10.52
N GLY A 428 23.22 -23.99 -9.90
CA GLY A 428 23.33 -24.45 -8.52
C GLY A 428 22.95 -23.39 -7.49
N LEU A 429 22.41 -22.23 -7.90
CA LEU A 429 22.25 -21.06 -7.03
C LEU A 429 20.80 -20.82 -6.60
N VAL A 430 20.64 -20.25 -5.40
CA VAL A 430 19.41 -19.70 -4.84
C VAL A 430 19.43 -18.18 -4.98
N TYR A 431 18.34 -17.60 -5.50
CA TYR A 431 18.19 -16.16 -5.74
C TYR A 431 17.30 -15.55 -4.65
N LEU A 432 17.96 -14.94 -3.66
CA LEU A 432 17.44 -14.56 -2.36
C LEU A 432 17.19 -13.04 -2.27
N PRO A 433 15.93 -12.57 -2.24
CA PRO A 433 15.59 -11.16 -2.07
C PRO A 433 15.75 -10.70 -0.59
N ALA A 434 16.88 -10.05 -0.27
CA ALA A 434 17.27 -9.66 1.08
C ALA A 434 16.96 -8.17 1.43
N THR A 435 16.92 -7.87 2.73
CA THR A 435 16.61 -6.54 3.30
C THR A 435 17.49 -6.24 4.52
N ASN A 436 18.41 -5.28 4.41
CA ASN A 436 19.16 -4.78 5.57
C ASN A 436 18.29 -3.83 6.40
N ASN A 437 18.17 -4.08 7.71
CA ASN A 437 17.44 -3.19 8.63
C ASN A 437 17.88 -3.42 10.09
N ASN A 438 17.74 -2.41 10.94
CA ASN A 438 17.95 -2.51 12.38
C ASN A 438 16.76 -1.92 13.17
N TYR A 439 16.60 -2.31 14.44
CA TYR A 439 15.52 -1.86 15.31
C TYR A 439 16.00 -1.65 16.75
N TYR A 440 15.40 -0.69 17.46
CA TYR A 440 15.72 -0.42 18.86
C TYR A 440 14.88 -1.31 19.78
N TRP A 441 15.54 -2.31 20.37
CA TRP A 441 14.95 -3.26 21.30
C TRP A 441 15.13 -2.79 22.72
N GLU A 442 14.02 -2.61 23.43
CA GLU A 442 13.99 -2.26 24.84
C GLU A 442 12.72 -2.86 25.47
N LYS A 443 12.88 -3.43 26.67
CA LYS A 443 11.81 -4.11 27.40
C LYS A 443 10.88 -3.08 28.04
N SER A 444 9.57 -3.22 27.85
CA SER A 444 8.58 -2.41 28.55
C SER A 444 8.58 -2.69 30.06
N GLY A 445 8.35 -1.66 30.88
CA GLY A 445 8.37 -1.77 32.34
C GLY A 445 7.23 -2.63 32.89
N GLU A 446 6.01 -2.12 32.78
CA GLU A 446 4.78 -2.88 33.00
C GLU A 446 4.28 -3.42 31.65
N TYR A 447 3.80 -4.66 31.63
CA TYR A 447 3.18 -5.31 30.47
C TYR A 447 1.94 -6.07 30.91
N ASP A 448 0.79 -5.72 30.34
CA ASP A 448 -0.46 -6.44 30.44
C ASP A 448 -0.96 -6.72 29.01
N PHE A 449 -1.50 -7.91 28.79
CA PHE A 449 -2.10 -8.30 27.52
C PHE A 449 -3.36 -7.47 27.20
N GLN A 450 -3.47 -6.96 25.96
CA GLN A 450 -4.63 -6.20 25.47
C GLN A 450 -5.15 -6.80 24.16
N ALA A 451 -6.32 -7.44 24.19
CA ALA A 451 -6.98 -7.95 22.98
C ALA A 451 -7.29 -6.84 21.96
N GLY A 452 -7.25 -7.16 20.66
CA GLY A 452 -7.43 -6.19 19.56
C GLY A 452 -6.32 -5.15 19.45
N ARG A 453 -5.15 -5.38 20.09
CA ARG A 453 -3.99 -4.49 20.07
C ARG A 453 -2.69 -5.27 19.89
N TRP A 454 -1.64 -4.60 19.44
CA TRP A 454 -0.32 -5.23 19.36
C TRP A 454 0.32 -5.38 20.75
N ASN A 455 0.66 -6.61 21.10
CA ASN A 455 1.18 -7.06 22.39
C ASN A 455 2.65 -7.49 22.27
N THR A 456 3.60 -6.56 22.15
CA THR A 456 5.02 -6.94 21.92
C THR A 456 5.91 -6.95 23.15
N GLY A 457 5.47 -6.41 24.29
CA GLY A 457 6.29 -6.34 25.50
C GLY A 457 7.51 -5.41 25.39
N THR A 458 7.60 -4.60 24.34
CA THR A 458 8.70 -3.67 24.04
C THR A 458 8.26 -2.21 24.11
N THR A 459 9.17 -1.27 24.41
CA THR A 459 8.85 0.17 24.44
C THR A 459 8.63 0.71 23.02
N ARG A 460 7.53 1.42 22.80
CA ARG A 460 7.12 1.96 21.50
C ARG A 460 7.09 3.49 21.49
N GLY A 461 7.45 4.08 20.37
CA GLY A 461 7.59 5.54 20.20
C GLY A 461 9.03 6.00 20.34
N ARG A 462 9.25 7.33 20.39
CA ARG A 462 10.55 7.92 20.71
C ARG A 462 10.56 8.36 22.17
N ASP A 463 11.22 7.57 23.02
CA ASP A 463 11.52 7.99 24.39
C ASP A 463 12.68 8.98 24.40
N ALA A 464 12.57 10.02 25.24
CA ALA A 464 13.60 11.04 25.43
C ALA A 464 14.83 10.44 26.14
N GLY A 465 15.70 9.79 25.36
CA GLY A 465 16.88 9.07 25.86
C GLY A 465 17.42 7.99 24.92
N ARG A 466 16.69 7.61 23.86
CA ARG A 466 17.17 6.63 22.87
C ARG A 466 18.39 7.18 22.11
N PRO A 467 19.45 6.38 21.86
CA PRO A 467 20.59 6.79 21.05
C PRO A 467 20.21 6.96 19.58
N ALA A 468 21.05 7.67 18.82
CA ALA A 468 20.92 7.77 17.37
C ALA A 468 20.96 6.39 16.71
N ARG A 469 20.13 6.20 15.67
CA ARG A 469 20.06 4.94 14.92
C ARG A 469 21.36 4.71 14.15
N PRO A 470 22.01 3.53 14.27
CA PRO A 470 23.17 3.21 13.44
C PRO A 470 22.77 3.21 11.95
N PRO A 471 23.61 3.75 11.05
CA PRO A 471 23.42 3.57 9.62
C PRO A 471 23.56 2.08 9.25
N LEU A 472 22.90 1.68 8.16
CA LEU A 472 23.08 0.35 7.58
C LEU A 472 24.44 0.27 6.89
N LYS A 473 25.06 -0.91 6.88
CA LYS A 473 26.33 -1.16 6.16
C LYS A 473 26.12 -1.34 4.66
N GLY A 474 24.99 -1.94 4.26
CA GLY A 474 24.64 -2.24 2.88
C GLY A 474 23.37 -1.53 2.40
N PRO A 475 23.00 -1.72 1.12
CA PRO A 475 21.71 -1.26 0.59
C PRO A 475 20.55 -1.78 1.43
N ALA A 476 19.50 -0.98 1.60
CA ALA A 476 18.32 -1.39 2.39
C ALA A 476 17.63 -2.64 1.83
N ASN A 477 17.69 -2.84 0.51
CA ASN A 477 17.13 -3.99 -0.21
C ASN A 477 18.07 -4.41 -1.34
N LEU A 478 18.20 -5.72 -1.58
CA LEU A 478 19.08 -6.30 -2.59
C LEU A 478 18.68 -7.73 -2.94
N LEU A 479 19.04 -8.18 -4.14
CA LEU A 479 18.99 -9.59 -4.53
C LEU A 479 20.38 -10.21 -4.39
N LEU A 480 20.48 -11.33 -3.69
CA LEU A 480 21.68 -12.16 -3.60
C LEU A 480 21.52 -13.39 -4.50
N ALA A 481 22.59 -13.81 -5.16
CA ALA A 481 22.74 -15.18 -5.63
C ALA A 481 23.65 -15.94 -4.67
N TRP A 482 23.10 -16.97 -4.06
CA TRP A 482 23.70 -17.76 -3.00
C TRP A 482 23.97 -19.18 -3.50
N ASP A 483 25.17 -19.69 -3.24
CA ASP A 483 25.56 -21.08 -3.44
C ASP A 483 25.20 -21.85 -2.15
N PRO A 484 24.15 -22.69 -2.14
CA PRO A 484 23.72 -23.42 -0.95
C PRO A 484 24.62 -24.60 -0.61
N ALA A 485 25.42 -25.12 -1.55
CA ALA A 485 26.32 -26.26 -1.30
C ALA A 485 27.60 -25.80 -0.58
N GLU A 486 28.17 -24.67 -1.03
CA GLU A 486 29.29 -23.99 -0.36
C GLU A 486 28.83 -23.00 0.73
N ASN A 487 27.51 -22.82 0.89
CA ASN A 487 26.82 -21.87 1.78
C ASN A 487 27.43 -20.44 1.78
N ARG A 488 27.51 -19.82 0.60
CA ARG A 488 28.16 -18.50 0.42
C ARG A 488 27.54 -17.68 -0.72
N GLU A 489 27.75 -16.37 -0.68
CA GLU A 489 27.41 -15.49 -1.79
C GLU A 489 28.27 -15.74 -3.04
N VAL A 490 27.66 -15.57 -4.22
CA VAL A 490 28.31 -15.57 -5.54
C VAL A 490 28.26 -14.20 -6.19
N TRP A 491 27.10 -13.53 -6.18
CA TRP A 491 26.93 -12.15 -6.62
C TRP A 491 25.74 -11.48 -5.92
N ARG A 492 25.65 -10.15 -6.02
CA ARG A 492 24.53 -9.36 -5.50
C ARG A 492 24.17 -8.16 -6.39
N VAL A 493 22.91 -7.74 -6.36
CA VAL A 493 22.37 -6.58 -7.09
C VAL A 493 21.49 -5.75 -6.15
N PRO A 494 21.67 -4.42 -5.98
CA PRO A 494 20.79 -3.60 -5.16
C PRO A 494 19.39 -3.48 -5.79
N ALA A 495 18.36 -3.30 -4.95
CA ALA A 495 16.99 -3.01 -5.42
C ALA A 495 16.76 -1.51 -5.60
N ASP A 496 15.89 -1.13 -6.55
CA ASP A 496 15.50 0.27 -6.78
C ASP A 496 14.36 0.74 -5.84
N GLY A 497 14.16 0.05 -4.70
CA GLY A 497 13.11 0.33 -3.74
C GLY A 497 12.63 -0.92 -3.01
N SER A 498 11.31 -1.04 -2.81
CA SER A 498 10.64 -2.28 -2.39
C SER A 498 10.82 -3.38 -3.44
N HIS A 499 10.76 -4.65 -3.03
CA HIS A 499 10.89 -5.79 -3.95
C HIS A 499 9.84 -6.86 -3.66
N GLY A 500 9.67 -7.77 -4.62
CA GLY A 500 8.88 -8.99 -4.51
C GLY A 500 9.76 -10.24 -4.59
N GLY A 501 9.12 -11.40 -4.76
CA GLY A 501 9.84 -12.68 -4.93
C GLY A 501 10.55 -12.82 -6.28
N THR A 502 11.33 -13.89 -6.41
CA THR A 502 12.04 -14.28 -7.62
C THR A 502 11.47 -15.56 -8.25
N MET A 503 11.78 -15.74 -9.53
CA MET A 503 11.56 -16.98 -10.30
C MET A 503 12.77 -17.21 -11.20
N THR A 504 13.18 -18.46 -11.37
CA THR A 504 14.19 -18.85 -12.36
C THR A 504 13.56 -19.54 -13.57
N THR A 505 14.24 -19.49 -14.71
CA THR A 505 13.88 -20.29 -15.90
C THR A 505 15.07 -21.10 -16.41
N SER A 506 14.81 -22.14 -17.19
CA SER A 506 15.85 -22.88 -17.92
C SER A 506 16.47 -22.08 -19.08
N GLY A 507 15.97 -20.88 -19.36
CA GLY A 507 16.59 -19.91 -20.27
C GLY A 507 17.77 -19.12 -19.68
N ASN A 508 18.36 -19.58 -18.56
CA ASN A 508 19.44 -18.89 -17.82
C ASN A 508 19.02 -17.48 -17.31
N LEU A 509 17.76 -17.32 -16.90
CA LEU A 509 17.20 -16.06 -16.41
C LEU A 509 16.70 -16.15 -14.96
N VAL A 510 16.80 -15.03 -14.25
CA VAL A 510 16.11 -14.74 -12.98
C VAL A 510 15.15 -13.57 -13.22
N PHE A 511 13.86 -13.78 -13.01
CA PHE A 511 12.86 -12.72 -12.99
C PHE A 511 12.65 -12.23 -11.55
N TRP A 512 12.59 -10.92 -11.36
CA TRP A 512 12.48 -10.29 -10.04
C TRP A 512 11.67 -9.00 -10.11
N ALA A 513 10.67 -8.85 -9.23
CA ALA A 513 9.94 -7.59 -9.07
C ALA A 513 10.72 -6.65 -8.14
N THR A 514 11.08 -5.46 -8.60
CA THR A 514 11.92 -4.49 -7.87
C THR A 514 11.48 -3.07 -8.19
N GLY A 515 11.39 -2.19 -7.18
CA GLY A 515 10.84 -0.84 -7.33
C GLY A 515 9.40 -0.83 -7.86
N THR A 516 9.24 -0.41 -9.11
CA THR A 516 8.00 -0.39 -9.91
C THR A 516 8.02 -1.37 -11.09
N ARG A 517 9.13 -2.07 -11.30
CA ARG A 517 9.45 -2.81 -12.52
C ARG A 517 9.59 -4.32 -12.28
N LEU A 518 9.32 -5.11 -13.32
CA LEU A 518 9.76 -6.49 -13.43
C LEU A 518 11.10 -6.48 -14.17
N ALA A 519 12.15 -7.02 -13.55
CA ALA A 519 13.46 -7.19 -14.14
C ALA A 519 13.70 -8.64 -14.56
N ALA A 520 14.49 -8.84 -15.61
CA ALA A 520 15.09 -10.12 -15.99
C ALA A 520 16.62 -9.99 -15.98
N LEU A 521 17.27 -10.82 -15.17
CA LEU A 521 18.72 -10.84 -14.97
C LEU A 521 19.32 -12.14 -15.53
N ASP A 522 20.55 -12.07 -16.02
CA ASP A 522 21.37 -13.25 -16.28
C ASP A 522 21.61 -14.02 -14.96
N ALA A 523 21.25 -15.30 -14.95
CA ALA A 523 21.27 -16.11 -13.74
C ALA A 523 22.68 -16.39 -13.17
N ARG A 524 23.76 -16.18 -13.95
CA ARG A 524 25.14 -16.48 -13.54
C ARG A 524 25.90 -15.27 -13.04
N THR A 525 25.50 -14.06 -13.46
CA THR A 525 26.24 -12.82 -13.25
C THR A 525 25.44 -11.73 -12.54
N GLY A 526 24.11 -11.83 -12.54
CA GLY A 526 23.22 -10.78 -12.05
C GLY A 526 23.11 -9.57 -12.97
N GLN A 527 23.69 -9.61 -14.17
CA GLN A 527 23.54 -8.54 -15.16
C GLN A 527 22.08 -8.41 -15.58
N GLU A 528 21.52 -7.19 -15.50
CA GLU A 528 20.20 -6.92 -16.07
C GLU A 528 20.23 -6.98 -17.60
N LEU A 529 19.29 -7.74 -18.16
CA LEU A 529 19.12 -7.92 -19.60
C LEU A 529 17.85 -7.26 -20.14
N TRP A 530 16.82 -7.11 -19.30
CA TRP A 530 15.53 -6.51 -19.66
C TRP A 530 14.80 -6.05 -18.40
N SER A 531 13.96 -5.01 -18.51
CA SER A 531 12.94 -4.70 -17.51
C SER A 531 11.74 -3.95 -18.10
N ALA A 532 10.60 -3.98 -17.40
CA ALA A 532 9.39 -3.25 -17.78
C ALA A 532 8.56 -2.81 -16.56
N GLU A 533 7.84 -1.69 -16.70
CA GLU A 533 6.99 -1.11 -15.65
C GLU A 533 5.72 -1.94 -15.40
N VAL A 534 5.54 -2.38 -14.15
CA VAL A 534 4.40 -3.21 -13.71
C VAL A 534 3.60 -2.58 -12.55
N GLY A 535 4.19 -1.62 -11.84
CA GLY A 535 3.62 -0.97 -10.65
C GLY A 535 4.37 -1.33 -9.36
N ARG A 536 4.18 -0.52 -8.31
CA ARG A 536 4.76 -0.77 -6.97
C ARG A 536 4.14 -2.01 -6.32
N GLY A 537 4.89 -2.67 -5.44
CA GLY A 537 4.35 -3.78 -4.63
C GLY A 537 4.03 -5.02 -5.48
N GLY A 538 5.05 -5.56 -6.15
CA GLY A 538 4.95 -6.79 -6.92
C GLY A 538 4.95 -8.05 -6.05
N GLY A 539 4.07 -9.00 -6.38
CA GLY A 539 4.16 -10.38 -5.93
C GLY A 539 5.27 -11.15 -6.67
N SER A 540 5.21 -12.49 -6.62
CA SER A 540 6.16 -13.32 -7.37
C SER A 540 5.79 -13.39 -8.86
N PRO A 541 6.77 -13.26 -9.79
CA PRO A 541 6.56 -13.59 -11.19
C PRO A 541 6.39 -15.11 -11.37
N VAL A 542 5.65 -15.50 -12.42
CA VAL A 542 5.43 -16.90 -12.82
C VAL A 542 5.59 -17.05 -14.34
N ALA A 543 6.03 -18.22 -14.79
CA ALA A 543 6.21 -18.55 -16.20
C ALA A 543 5.47 -19.84 -16.57
N TYR A 544 4.80 -19.80 -17.70
CA TYR A 544 3.92 -20.85 -18.21
C TYR A 544 3.90 -20.83 -19.74
N GLU A 545 3.26 -21.83 -20.35
CA GLU A 545 3.09 -21.92 -21.80
C GLU A 545 1.61 -22.13 -22.15
N VAL A 546 1.12 -21.41 -23.17
CA VAL A 546 -0.19 -21.67 -23.80
C VAL A 546 0.03 -21.77 -25.30
N ASP A 547 -0.51 -22.81 -25.92
CA ASP A 547 -0.42 -23.09 -27.37
C ASP A 547 1.00 -22.99 -27.97
N GLY A 548 2.02 -23.42 -27.22
CA GLY A 548 3.43 -23.40 -27.66
C GLY A 548 4.12 -22.04 -27.50
N ARG A 549 3.49 -21.06 -26.85
CA ARG A 549 4.06 -19.74 -26.54
C ARG A 549 4.29 -19.59 -25.04
N GLN A 550 5.51 -19.27 -24.66
CA GLN A 550 5.88 -18.97 -23.28
C GLN A 550 5.45 -17.55 -22.91
N TYR A 551 4.90 -17.42 -21.70
CA TYR A 551 4.49 -16.17 -21.08
C TYR A 551 5.17 -16.01 -19.72
N VAL A 552 5.35 -14.77 -19.29
CA VAL A 552 5.75 -14.41 -17.91
C VAL A 552 4.72 -13.42 -17.36
N SER A 553 4.08 -13.75 -16.24
CA SER A 553 3.11 -12.87 -15.57
C SER A 553 3.62 -12.45 -14.20
N VAL A 554 3.28 -11.23 -13.80
CA VAL A 554 3.42 -10.76 -12.42
C VAL A 554 2.19 -9.94 -12.02
N ALA A 555 1.73 -10.14 -10.79
CA ALA A 555 0.74 -9.27 -10.17
C ALA A 555 1.48 -8.18 -9.39
N ALA A 556 1.19 -6.91 -9.69
CA ALA A 556 1.77 -5.77 -8.99
C ALA A 556 0.73 -4.69 -8.73
N GLY A 557 0.88 -3.97 -7.63
CA GLY A 557 0.03 -2.83 -7.30
C GLY A 557 0.02 -2.49 -5.82
N LEU A 558 -0.13 -1.21 -5.55
CA LEU A 558 -0.40 -0.66 -4.23
C LEU A 558 -1.34 0.53 -4.42
N THR A 559 -2.57 0.41 -3.89
CA THR A 559 -3.64 1.40 -4.08
C THR A 559 -3.23 2.80 -3.63
N ILE A 560 -2.51 2.87 -2.51
CA ILE A 560 -2.01 4.11 -1.92
C ILE A 560 -0.57 4.26 -2.38
N GLY A 561 -0.34 5.03 -3.45
CA GLY A 561 0.95 5.07 -4.18
C GLY A 561 0.84 4.91 -5.70
N GLY A 562 -0.36 5.05 -6.28
CA GLY A 562 -0.49 5.53 -7.66
C GLY A 562 -0.57 4.50 -8.78
N GLY A 563 -0.68 3.20 -8.48
CA GLY A 563 -0.92 2.17 -9.49
C GLY A 563 -2.14 1.34 -9.14
N ALA A 564 -3.17 1.34 -10.00
CA ALA A 564 -4.29 0.41 -9.85
C ALA A 564 -3.74 -1.02 -9.90
N PRO A 565 -4.09 -1.90 -8.94
CA PRO A 565 -3.54 -3.24 -8.88
C PRO A 565 -3.84 -4.00 -10.16
N ARG A 566 -2.85 -4.73 -10.68
CA ARG A 566 -2.90 -5.28 -12.03
C ARG A 566 -2.09 -6.57 -12.15
N VAL A 567 -2.53 -7.45 -13.03
CA VAL A 567 -1.69 -8.50 -13.60
C VAL A 567 -1.11 -7.98 -14.91
N SER A 568 0.21 -7.99 -15.06
CA SER A 568 0.90 -7.67 -16.31
C SER A 568 1.57 -8.94 -16.84
N THR A 569 1.38 -9.23 -18.12
CA THR A 569 1.85 -10.46 -18.75
C THR A 569 2.64 -10.16 -20.01
N PHE A 570 3.76 -10.84 -20.18
CA PHE A 570 4.77 -10.57 -21.19
C PHE A 570 5.07 -11.82 -22.04
N ALA A 571 5.39 -11.64 -23.31
CA ALA A 571 5.82 -12.71 -24.23
C ALA A 571 6.74 -12.17 -25.34
N LEU A 572 7.48 -13.05 -26.02
CA LEU A 572 8.27 -12.68 -27.21
C LEU A 572 7.37 -12.34 -28.39
N ASP A 573 7.85 -11.47 -29.29
CA ASP A 573 7.26 -11.21 -30.61
C ASP A 573 5.77 -10.83 -30.57
N VAL A 574 5.37 -10.06 -29.55
CA VAL A 574 4.08 -9.36 -29.55
C VAL A 574 4.15 -8.26 -30.61
N GLN A 575 3.31 -8.33 -31.66
CA GLN A 575 3.08 -7.16 -32.51
C GLN A 575 2.54 -6.05 -31.61
N ALA A 576 3.16 -4.87 -31.63
CA ALA A 576 2.71 -3.72 -30.85
C ALA A 576 1.22 -3.44 -31.18
N GLY A 577 0.34 -3.85 -30.27
CA GLY A 577 -1.04 -3.39 -30.24
C GLY A 577 -1.04 -1.88 -30.02
N ALA A 578 -2.09 -1.20 -30.47
CA ALA A 578 -2.11 0.27 -30.45
C ALA A 578 -2.08 0.90 -29.04
N ASP A 579 -2.20 0.09 -27.99
CA ASP A 579 -2.09 0.49 -26.57
C ASP A 579 -0.66 0.33 -26.01
N ALA A 580 0.33 -0.10 -26.83
CA ALA A 580 1.73 -0.21 -26.43
C ALA A 580 2.57 1.04 -26.75
N GLN A 581 1.97 2.23 -26.66
CA GLN A 581 2.66 3.53 -26.62
C GLN A 581 2.17 4.39 -25.44
N GLU A 582 2.24 3.87 -24.21
CA GLU A 582 2.64 4.73 -23.09
C GLU A 582 4.16 4.94 -23.16
N VAL A 583 4.58 5.78 -24.12
CA VAL A 583 5.89 6.44 -24.03
C VAL A 583 5.75 7.55 -23.00
N GLN A 584 5.75 7.16 -21.73
CA GLN A 584 5.85 8.11 -20.63
C GLN A 584 7.31 8.59 -20.59
N GLU A 585 7.62 9.66 -21.32
CA GLU A 585 8.93 10.31 -21.19
C GLU A 585 9.08 10.74 -19.73
N ALA A 586 10.16 10.27 -19.09
CA ALA A 586 10.51 10.68 -17.74
C ALA A 586 10.69 12.20 -17.72
N LEU A 587 10.37 12.85 -16.60
CA LEU A 587 10.60 14.29 -16.42
C LEU A 587 12.05 14.63 -16.80
N THR A 588 12.22 15.35 -17.90
CA THR A 588 13.51 15.62 -18.51
C THR A 588 14.25 16.72 -17.76
N THR A 589 15.58 16.69 -17.85
CA THR A 589 16.47 17.66 -17.20
C THR A 589 17.43 18.25 -18.22
N ALA A 590 17.54 19.58 -18.24
CA ALA A 590 18.45 20.31 -19.12
C ALA A 590 19.41 21.21 -18.31
N ALA A 591 20.50 21.65 -18.93
CA ALA A 591 21.28 22.75 -18.39
C ALA A 591 20.46 24.06 -18.47
N PRO A 592 20.54 24.98 -17.48
CA PRO A 592 19.83 26.26 -17.52
C PRO A 592 20.00 27.01 -18.84
N GLU A 593 21.21 27.01 -19.39
CA GLU A 593 21.56 27.71 -20.62
C GLU A 593 20.83 27.17 -21.86
N GLU A 594 20.50 25.87 -21.90
CA GLU A 594 19.81 25.21 -23.02
C GLU A 594 18.36 25.68 -23.15
N VAL A 595 17.73 26.06 -22.02
CA VAL A 595 16.39 26.66 -21.98
C VAL A 595 16.42 28.20 -21.84
N GLY A 596 17.58 28.83 -22.03
CA GLY A 596 17.72 30.29 -22.01
C GLY A 596 17.68 30.93 -20.61
N LEU A 597 18.09 30.20 -19.57
CA LEU A 597 18.31 30.70 -18.22
C LEU A 597 19.81 30.75 -17.88
N ASN A 598 20.20 31.68 -17.02
CA ASN A 598 21.56 31.84 -16.52
C ASN A 598 21.77 30.96 -15.27
N GLY A 599 22.62 29.94 -15.38
CA GLY A 599 22.92 29.01 -14.29
C GLY A 599 23.60 29.65 -13.09
N GLU A 600 24.43 30.69 -13.27
CA GLU A 600 25.05 31.42 -12.15
C GLU A 600 24.00 32.16 -11.30
N VAL A 601 22.93 32.65 -11.91
CA VAL A 601 21.82 33.29 -11.20
C VAL A 601 20.97 32.25 -10.47
N LEU A 602 20.63 31.12 -11.11
CA LEU A 602 19.87 30.04 -10.46
C LEU A 602 20.64 29.40 -9.30
N ALA A 603 21.96 29.24 -9.42
CA ALA A 603 22.82 28.71 -8.35
C ALA A 603 22.78 29.53 -7.05
N ARG A 604 22.27 30.77 -7.07
CA ARG A 604 22.04 31.61 -5.88
C ARG A 604 20.81 31.19 -5.07
N ILE A 605 19.89 30.40 -5.64
CA ILE A 605 18.70 29.89 -4.95
C ILE A 605 19.12 29.08 -3.73
N GLY A 606 19.95 28.06 -3.93
CA GLY A 606 20.37 27.12 -2.88
C GLY A 606 20.96 27.79 -1.62
N PRO A 607 21.99 28.67 -1.75
CA PRO A 607 22.53 29.42 -0.61
C PRO A 607 21.48 30.28 0.12
N ALA A 608 20.57 30.93 -0.61
CA ALA A 608 19.51 31.74 0.01
C ALA A 608 18.44 30.87 0.72
N MET A 609 18.19 29.65 0.24
CA MET A 609 17.36 28.68 0.95
C MET A 609 18.05 28.18 2.22
N GLN A 610 19.36 27.94 2.17
CA GLN A 610 20.14 27.54 3.33
C GLN A 610 20.15 28.62 4.42
N GLU A 611 20.34 29.90 4.05
CA GLU A 611 20.30 31.04 4.99
C GLU A 611 18.97 31.09 5.77
N ALA A 612 17.83 30.86 5.11
CA ALA A 612 16.53 30.82 5.78
C ALA A 612 16.36 29.62 6.75
N ILE A 613 17.04 28.51 6.50
CA ILE A 613 17.06 27.34 7.40
C ILE A 613 17.99 27.62 8.59
N ASP A 614 19.18 28.18 8.35
CA ASP A 614 20.18 28.52 9.36
C ASP A 614 19.68 29.62 10.33
N GLU A 615 18.85 30.56 9.85
CA GLU A 615 18.13 31.55 10.67
C GLU A 615 16.96 30.96 11.47
N GLY A 616 16.62 29.68 11.30
CA GLY A 616 15.52 29.01 11.99
C GLY A 616 14.13 29.45 11.53
N VAL A 617 13.99 29.92 10.28
CA VAL A 617 12.71 30.33 9.69
C VAL A 617 11.86 29.12 9.32
N THR A 618 12.48 28.02 8.89
CA THR A 618 11.83 26.75 8.52
C THR A 618 12.79 25.58 8.74
N ALA A 619 12.25 24.37 8.96
CA ALA A 619 13.06 23.16 9.11
C ALA A 619 13.71 22.72 7.78
N GLY A 620 13.01 22.91 6.67
CA GLY A 620 13.48 22.56 5.33
C GLY A 620 12.72 23.29 4.23
N ILE A 621 13.31 23.26 3.02
CA ILE A 621 12.78 23.89 1.81
C ILE A 621 13.08 23.00 0.60
N MET A 622 12.05 22.67 -0.19
CA MET A 622 12.17 22.14 -1.54
C MET A 622 11.91 23.25 -2.56
N THR A 623 12.78 23.36 -3.55
CA THR A 623 12.65 24.29 -4.68
C THR A 623 12.82 23.56 -6.00
N LEU A 624 12.00 23.93 -6.98
CA LEU A 624 12.08 23.41 -8.35
C LEU A 624 11.86 24.56 -9.33
N VAL A 625 12.59 24.55 -10.45
CA VAL A 625 12.36 25.42 -11.61
C VAL A 625 12.42 24.55 -12.86
N ALA A 626 11.39 24.66 -13.69
CA ALA A 626 11.34 24.09 -15.02
C ALA A 626 11.03 25.19 -16.05
N ARG A 627 11.60 25.09 -17.25
CA ARG A 627 11.29 25.98 -18.39
C ARG A 627 11.28 25.18 -19.68
N ARG A 628 10.32 25.47 -20.58
CA ARG A 628 10.17 24.75 -21.86
C ARG A 628 10.03 23.22 -21.71
N GLY A 629 9.39 22.77 -20.62
CA GLY A 629 9.21 21.35 -20.27
C GLY A 629 10.31 20.76 -19.37
N GLU A 630 11.53 21.26 -19.48
CA GLU A 630 12.73 20.72 -18.82
C GLU A 630 12.90 21.22 -17.39
N ILE A 631 13.28 20.33 -16.45
CA ILE A 631 13.75 20.70 -15.11
C ILE A 631 15.18 21.21 -15.20
N VAL A 632 15.44 22.40 -14.64
CA VAL A 632 16.76 23.06 -14.67
C VAL A 632 17.27 23.49 -13.29
N HIS A 633 16.44 23.34 -12.27
CA HIS A 633 16.81 23.42 -10.86
C HIS A 633 15.87 22.52 -10.06
N TRP A 634 16.42 21.63 -9.24
CA TRP A 634 15.64 20.85 -8.26
C TRP A 634 16.54 20.61 -7.04
N ASP A 635 16.22 21.27 -5.92
CA ASP A 635 17.07 21.33 -4.74
C ASP A 635 16.21 21.24 -3.47
N ALA A 636 16.61 20.37 -2.55
CA ALA A 636 15.96 20.14 -1.26
C ALA A 636 17.01 20.35 -0.15
N ARG A 637 16.70 21.22 0.81
CA ARG A 637 17.61 21.61 1.88
C ARG A 637 16.96 21.55 3.25
N GLY A 638 17.80 21.36 4.27
CA GLY A 638 17.38 21.20 5.64
C GLY A 638 16.78 19.82 5.86
N TRP A 639 15.65 19.78 6.57
CA TRP A 639 15.16 18.57 7.22
C TRP A 639 13.71 18.24 6.82
N ARG A 640 13.48 16.97 6.49
CA ARG A 640 12.14 16.37 6.45
C ARG A 640 11.56 16.28 7.85
N LEU A 641 12.41 15.93 8.81
CA LEU A 641 12.14 15.84 10.23
C LEU A 641 13.34 16.49 10.95
N LEU A 642 13.11 17.68 11.52
CA LEU A 642 14.12 18.58 12.08
C LEU A 642 15.15 17.86 12.95
N ASP A 643 16.43 18.03 12.60
CA ASP A 643 17.61 17.44 13.23
C ASP A 643 17.68 15.89 13.21
N GLU A 644 16.82 15.22 12.44
CA GLU A 644 16.74 13.76 12.34
C GLU A 644 16.89 13.24 10.91
N ASP A 645 15.96 13.61 10.02
CA ASP A 645 15.93 13.15 8.62
C ASP A 645 16.18 14.34 7.68
N PRO A 646 17.17 14.28 6.77
CA PRO A 646 17.37 15.31 5.76
C PRO A 646 16.18 15.36 4.80
N LEU A 647 15.94 16.53 4.21
CA LEU A 647 14.89 16.71 3.20
C LEU A 647 15.39 16.21 1.84
N GLU A 648 14.65 15.32 1.20
CA GLU A 648 14.95 14.80 -0.14
C GLU A 648 13.99 15.39 -1.22
N PRO A 649 14.44 15.54 -2.48
CA PRO A 649 13.61 16.05 -3.57
C PRO A 649 12.32 15.24 -3.83
N THR A 650 12.32 13.96 -3.44
CA THR A 650 11.24 12.98 -3.62
C THR A 650 10.32 12.86 -2.40
N ASP A 651 10.52 13.67 -1.35
CA ASP A 651 9.67 13.65 -0.16
C ASP A 651 8.25 14.17 -0.47
N ILE A 652 7.31 13.74 0.37
CA ILE A 652 5.88 14.02 0.26
C ILE A 652 5.51 15.18 1.19
N PHE A 653 4.80 16.17 0.65
CA PHE A 653 4.42 17.40 1.32
C PHE A 653 2.90 17.50 1.48
N ARG A 654 2.43 18.05 2.60
CA ARG A 654 1.05 18.54 2.70
C ARG A 654 0.96 19.82 1.88
N ILE A 655 0.28 19.76 0.73
CA ILE A 655 0.25 20.88 -0.22
C ILE A 655 -0.84 21.91 0.06
N TYR A 656 -1.79 21.60 0.95
CA TYR A 656 -2.76 22.50 1.62
C TYR A 656 -3.23 23.71 0.81
N SER A 657 -4.47 23.75 0.33
CA SER A 657 -4.98 24.77 -0.62
C SER A 657 -4.45 24.68 -2.05
N MET A 658 -3.27 24.10 -2.33
CA MET A 658 -2.92 23.69 -3.70
C MET A 658 -3.86 22.59 -4.26
N THR A 659 -4.68 21.96 -3.41
CA THR A 659 -5.85 21.15 -3.83
C THR A 659 -6.89 21.94 -4.64
N LYS A 660 -6.96 23.28 -4.49
CA LYS A 660 -7.99 24.10 -5.14
C LYS A 660 -7.85 24.16 -6.67
N PRO A 661 -6.66 24.40 -7.25
CA PRO A 661 -6.37 24.16 -8.66
C PRO A 661 -6.84 22.79 -9.18
N VAL A 662 -6.49 21.69 -8.50
CA VAL A 662 -6.84 20.32 -8.90
C VAL A 662 -8.37 20.11 -8.90
N THR A 663 -9.05 20.55 -7.85
CA THR A 663 -10.53 20.53 -7.75
C THR A 663 -11.16 21.34 -8.88
N SER A 664 -10.56 22.48 -9.23
CA SER A 664 -11.08 23.36 -10.29
C SER A 664 -10.92 22.72 -11.68
N VAL A 665 -9.81 22.02 -11.93
CA VAL A 665 -9.65 21.20 -13.15
C VAL A 665 -10.73 20.12 -13.21
N ALA A 666 -10.96 19.37 -12.12
CA ALA A 666 -12.01 18.34 -12.08
C ALA A 666 -13.42 18.87 -12.42
N VAL A 667 -13.76 20.07 -11.91
CA VAL A 667 -15.02 20.75 -12.24
C VAL A 667 -15.06 21.16 -13.72
N MET A 668 -13.96 21.69 -14.27
CA MET A 668 -13.90 22.08 -15.68
C MET A 668 -13.92 20.88 -16.64
N MET A 669 -13.39 19.72 -16.25
CA MET A 669 -13.55 18.46 -16.99
C MET A 669 -15.03 18.07 -17.06
N LEU A 670 -15.79 18.20 -15.97
CA LEU A 670 -17.24 17.95 -15.97
C LEU A 670 -18.03 18.96 -16.80
N VAL A 671 -17.53 20.20 -16.92
CA VAL A 671 -18.09 21.21 -17.85
C VAL A 671 -17.82 20.82 -19.31
N GLU A 672 -16.62 20.31 -19.63
CA GLU A 672 -16.31 19.80 -20.97
C GLU A 672 -17.04 18.51 -21.33
N ASP A 673 -17.23 17.60 -20.36
CA ASP A 673 -18.05 16.38 -20.47
C ASP A 673 -19.55 16.71 -20.67
N GLY A 674 -19.96 17.99 -20.55
CA GLY A 674 -21.35 18.43 -20.65
C GLY A 674 -22.23 18.01 -19.47
N LYS A 675 -21.61 17.59 -18.35
CA LYS A 675 -22.30 17.18 -17.11
C LYS A 675 -22.60 18.35 -16.17
N LEU A 676 -21.92 19.48 -16.37
CA LEU A 676 -22.11 20.74 -15.63
C LEU A 676 -22.02 21.94 -16.57
N SER A 677 -22.59 23.06 -16.14
CA SER A 677 -22.37 24.40 -16.69
C SER A 677 -21.79 25.31 -15.61
N LEU A 678 -20.97 26.28 -16.02
CA LEU A 678 -20.54 27.38 -15.14
C LEU A 678 -21.72 28.23 -14.63
N ASP A 679 -22.83 28.21 -15.35
CA ASP A 679 -24.08 28.92 -15.04
C ASP A 679 -25.16 28.04 -14.40
N ASP A 680 -24.85 26.79 -14.05
CA ASP A 680 -25.77 25.98 -13.26
C ASP A 680 -25.90 26.56 -11.84
N GLU A 681 -27.13 26.59 -11.32
CA GLU A 681 -27.38 26.90 -9.93
C GLU A 681 -26.84 25.77 -9.04
N VAL A 682 -26.09 26.09 -7.98
CA VAL A 682 -25.59 25.09 -7.01
C VAL A 682 -26.75 24.28 -6.41
N ALA A 683 -27.92 24.89 -6.25
CA ALA A 683 -29.13 24.24 -5.78
C ALA A 683 -29.72 23.19 -6.76
N SER A 684 -29.39 23.21 -8.05
CA SER A 684 -29.81 22.18 -9.01
C SER A 684 -29.00 20.89 -8.86
N VAL A 685 -27.71 21.01 -8.51
CA VAL A 685 -26.79 19.90 -8.25
C VAL A 685 -26.90 19.41 -6.80
N ILE A 686 -26.99 20.32 -5.84
CA ILE A 686 -27.05 20.03 -4.40
C ILE A 686 -28.29 20.73 -3.81
N PRO A 687 -29.47 20.07 -3.82
CA PRO A 687 -30.76 20.67 -3.43
C PRO A 687 -30.82 21.31 -2.03
N ALA A 688 -29.93 20.91 -1.12
CA ALA A 688 -29.80 21.54 0.20
C ALA A 688 -29.53 23.06 0.12
N PHE A 689 -28.86 23.55 -0.94
CA PHE A 689 -28.54 24.97 -1.09
C PHE A 689 -29.73 25.85 -1.51
N ALA A 690 -30.88 25.27 -1.88
CA ALA A 690 -32.06 26.03 -2.32
C ALA A 690 -32.65 26.95 -1.23
N GLY A 691 -32.33 26.70 0.05
CA GLY A 691 -32.83 27.46 1.20
C GLY A 691 -31.81 28.39 1.86
N VAL A 692 -30.61 28.55 1.31
CA VAL A 692 -29.54 29.34 1.94
C VAL A 692 -29.84 30.84 1.86
N ARG A 693 -29.67 31.54 2.99
CA ARG A 693 -30.08 32.94 3.19
C ARG A 693 -28.87 33.84 3.41
N VAL A 694 -28.95 35.14 3.08
CA VAL A 694 -27.91 36.13 3.39
C VAL A 694 -28.15 36.73 4.78
N TYR A 695 -27.10 36.79 5.60
CA TYR A 695 -27.11 37.38 6.94
C TYR A 695 -27.16 38.93 6.87
N GLN A 696 -27.77 39.57 7.87
CA GLN A 696 -27.79 41.02 8.01
C GLN A 696 -27.21 41.45 9.36
N ASP A 697 -26.56 42.60 9.42
CA ASP A 697 -25.93 43.15 10.64
C ASP A 697 -26.89 43.30 11.84
N ASN A 698 -28.20 43.32 11.59
CA ASN A 698 -29.27 43.38 12.60
C ASN A 698 -29.65 42.00 13.18
N GLY A 699 -29.03 40.91 12.74
CA GLY A 699 -29.32 39.53 13.15
C GLY A 699 -30.45 38.83 12.37
N ASN A 700 -31.04 39.46 11.36
CA ASN A 700 -32.06 38.85 10.49
C ASN A 700 -31.43 38.22 9.23
N HIS A 701 -32.18 37.33 8.57
CA HIS A 701 -31.76 36.71 7.31
C HIS A 701 -32.74 37.03 6.15
N ARG A 702 -32.22 37.41 4.97
CA ARG A 702 -33.01 37.59 3.73
C ARG A 702 -32.71 36.51 2.70
N ASP A 703 -33.57 36.38 1.70
CA ASP A 703 -33.24 35.62 0.49
C ASP A 703 -32.10 36.33 -0.27
N PRO A 704 -31.24 35.57 -0.97
CA PRO A 704 -30.25 36.16 -1.87
C PRO A 704 -30.92 36.79 -3.09
N ASP A 705 -30.35 37.87 -3.59
CA ASP A 705 -30.87 38.64 -4.73
C ASP A 705 -30.68 37.89 -6.07
N ARG A 706 -29.85 36.84 -6.09
CA ARG A 706 -29.63 35.92 -7.22
C ARG A 706 -29.13 34.55 -6.75
N PRO A 707 -29.33 33.46 -7.53
CA PRO A 707 -28.85 32.13 -7.14
C PRO A 707 -27.31 32.04 -7.09
N MET A 708 -26.82 31.13 -6.26
CA MET A 708 -25.41 30.74 -6.26
C MET A 708 -25.13 29.85 -7.48
N LEU A 709 -24.13 30.21 -8.29
CA LEU A 709 -23.75 29.50 -9.51
C LEU A 709 -22.43 28.74 -9.33
N ILE A 710 -22.17 27.70 -10.14
CA ILE A 710 -20.88 26.99 -10.14
C ILE A 710 -19.69 27.96 -10.32
N ARG A 711 -19.81 28.95 -11.22
CA ARG A 711 -18.79 30.01 -11.39
C ARG A 711 -18.51 30.83 -10.11
N HIS A 712 -19.51 31.02 -9.23
CA HIS A 712 -19.31 31.76 -7.98
C HIS A 712 -18.49 30.95 -6.97
N LEU A 713 -18.55 29.62 -7.03
CA LEU A 713 -17.69 28.75 -6.23
C LEU A 713 -16.24 28.80 -6.74
N LEU A 714 -16.03 28.63 -8.06
CA LEU A 714 -14.71 28.65 -8.71
C LEU A 714 -13.97 29.98 -8.56
N THR A 715 -14.69 31.09 -8.39
CA THR A 715 -14.14 32.44 -8.24
C THR A 715 -14.10 32.96 -6.80
N HIS A 716 -14.52 32.17 -5.80
CA HIS A 716 -14.73 32.61 -4.42
C HIS A 716 -15.64 33.86 -4.29
N THR A 717 -16.68 33.96 -5.12
CA THR A 717 -17.72 35.00 -5.04
C THR A 717 -19.08 34.47 -4.57
N SER A 718 -19.13 33.25 -4.02
CA SER A 718 -20.37 32.55 -3.61
C SER A 718 -21.15 33.18 -2.45
N GLY A 719 -20.56 34.14 -1.72
CA GLY A 719 -21.13 34.66 -0.47
C GLY A 719 -20.84 33.78 0.76
N LEU A 720 -20.28 32.58 0.58
CA LEU A 720 -19.87 31.71 1.70
C LEU A 720 -18.68 32.29 2.47
N SER A 721 -18.49 31.86 3.73
CA SER A 721 -17.31 32.17 4.55
C SER A 721 -16.35 30.97 4.68
N TYR A 722 -15.26 31.12 5.45
CA TYR A 722 -14.30 30.02 5.71
C TYR A 722 -14.48 29.37 7.10
N GLY A 723 -14.87 30.15 8.10
CA GLY A 723 -14.97 29.71 9.49
C GLY A 723 -13.65 29.75 10.26
N TYR A 724 -12.69 30.60 9.86
CA TYR A 724 -11.34 30.62 10.43
C TYR A 724 -10.74 32.03 10.63
N PHE A 725 -11.24 33.05 9.93
CA PHE A 725 -10.62 34.37 9.91
C PHE A 725 -11.22 35.35 10.94
N GLY A 726 -12.38 35.03 11.51
CA GLY A 726 -13.06 35.87 12.51
C GLY A 726 -13.54 37.22 11.95
N THR A 727 -13.75 37.29 10.63
CA THR A 727 -14.02 38.54 9.90
C THR A 727 -15.49 38.98 9.94
N SER A 728 -16.42 38.09 10.32
CA SER A 728 -17.85 38.40 10.41
C SER A 728 -18.57 37.52 11.44
N ALA A 729 -19.83 37.86 11.73
CA ALA A 729 -20.72 37.01 12.52
C ALA A 729 -20.95 35.63 11.86
N VAL A 730 -21.08 35.61 10.53
CA VAL A 730 -21.21 34.38 9.73
C VAL A 730 -19.94 33.53 9.79
N ASP A 731 -18.76 34.14 9.71
CA ASP A 731 -17.49 33.41 9.88
C ASP A 731 -17.38 32.79 11.29
N SER A 732 -17.92 33.47 12.30
CA SER A 732 -18.01 32.93 13.67
C SER A 732 -18.99 31.75 13.79
N MET A 733 -20.12 31.79 13.08
CA MET A 733 -21.06 30.67 12.97
C MET A 733 -20.42 29.46 12.27
N TYR A 734 -19.74 29.69 11.14
CA TYR A 734 -19.04 28.64 10.39
C TYR A 734 -17.94 28.00 11.25
N ASN A 735 -17.21 28.78 12.04
CA ASN A 735 -16.21 28.25 12.97
C ASN A 735 -16.87 27.32 14.00
N ALA A 736 -17.96 27.76 14.64
CA ALA A 736 -18.66 26.98 15.66
C ALA A 736 -19.20 25.64 15.13
N ASP A 737 -19.83 25.65 13.96
CA ASP A 737 -20.59 24.50 13.44
C ASP A 737 -19.83 23.63 12.43
N LEU A 738 -18.68 24.07 11.89
CA LEU A 738 -17.86 23.28 10.96
C LEU A 738 -16.45 22.97 11.48
N ASN A 739 -15.92 23.76 12.43
CA ASN A 739 -14.56 23.65 12.95
C ASN A 739 -14.51 23.48 14.48
N GLY A 740 -15.67 23.37 15.15
CA GLY A 740 -15.78 23.22 16.60
C GLY A 740 -15.50 21.80 17.12
N PRO A 741 -15.23 21.62 18.44
CA PRO A 741 -14.91 20.31 19.01
C PRO A 741 -16.00 19.25 18.86
N ALA A 742 -17.27 19.67 18.72
CA ALA A 742 -18.41 18.77 18.56
C ALA A 742 -18.57 18.19 17.14
N THR A 743 -17.84 18.71 16.16
CA THR A 743 -17.89 18.26 14.76
C THR A 743 -16.62 17.55 14.28
N LEU A 744 -15.66 17.32 15.18
CA LEU A 744 -14.45 16.55 14.93
C LEU A 744 -14.69 15.05 15.13
N GLY A 745 -15.47 14.43 14.22
CA GLY A 745 -15.59 12.97 14.13
C GLY A 745 -16.78 12.47 13.31
N GLY A 746 -16.54 11.61 12.31
CA GLY A 746 -17.60 10.85 11.62
C GLY A 746 -18.52 11.64 10.68
N TYR A 747 -17.97 12.55 9.88
CA TYR A 747 -18.71 13.28 8.84
C TYR A 747 -17.99 13.09 7.51
N ASP A 748 -18.67 12.49 6.53
CA ASP A 748 -18.25 12.50 5.13
C ASP A 748 -18.43 13.91 4.50
N LEU A 749 -18.02 14.06 3.25
CA LEU A 749 -18.10 15.33 2.52
C LEU A 749 -19.56 15.79 2.34
N GLU A 750 -20.49 14.87 2.09
CA GLU A 750 -21.92 15.15 1.98
C GLU A 750 -22.48 15.79 3.25
N ARG A 751 -22.23 15.18 4.41
CA ARG A 751 -22.77 15.63 5.69
C ARG A 751 -22.14 16.95 6.14
N ARG A 752 -20.85 17.17 5.87
CA ARG A 752 -20.19 18.47 6.11
C ARG A 752 -20.78 19.58 5.23
N VAL A 753 -21.05 19.29 3.96
CA VAL A 753 -21.73 20.20 3.03
C VAL A 753 -23.19 20.43 3.42
N GLY A 754 -23.87 19.44 3.98
CA GLY A 754 -25.23 19.58 4.54
C GLY A 754 -25.28 20.55 5.73
N ILE A 755 -24.26 20.55 6.61
CA ILE A 755 -24.14 21.55 7.67
C ILE A 755 -23.88 22.94 7.06
N LEU A 756 -22.96 23.06 6.09
CA LEU A 756 -22.69 24.33 5.40
C LEU A 756 -23.97 24.92 4.76
N ALA A 757 -24.83 24.10 4.17
CA ALA A 757 -26.12 24.51 3.61
C ALA A 757 -27.17 24.96 4.65
N SER A 758 -26.95 24.71 5.94
CA SER A 758 -27.81 25.21 7.03
C SER A 758 -27.40 26.59 7.54
N LEU A 759 -26.21 27.07 7.16
CA LEU A 759 -25.62 28.32 7.61
C LEU A 759 -25.86 29.46 6.59
N PRO A 760 -25.95 30.72 7.03
CA PRO A 760 -26.19 31.85 6.12
C PRO A 760 -24.93 32.23 5.32
N MET A 761 -25.11 33.04 4.28
CA MET A 761 -24.03 33.71 3.52
C MET A 761 -23.70 35.09 4.10
N VAL A 762 -22.47 35.55 3.89
CA VAL A 762 -21.97 36.88 4.30
C VAL A 762 -22.55 37.98 3.41
N ASP A 763 -22.56 37.76 2.10
CA ASP A 763 -22.99 38.68 1.04
C ASP A 763 -23.76 37.87 -0.05
N ASP A 764 -24.33 38.55 -1.05
CA ASP A 764 -24.97 37.87 -2.19
C ASP A 764 -23.95 37.14 -3.09
N PRO A 765 -24.34 36.02 -3.71
CA PRO A 765 -23.54 35.37 -4.74
C PRO A 765 -23.24 36.32 -5.91
N GLY A 766 -21.95 36.50 -6.21
CA GLY A 766 -21.46 37.37 -7.27
C GLY A 766 -21.30 38.85 -6.91
N ASP A 767 -21.50 39.28 -5.65
CA ASP A 767 -21.30 40.68 -5.25
C ASP A 767 -19.88 41.00 -4.79
N ARG A 768 -19.22 40.08 -4.08
CA ARG A 768 -17.90 40.31 -3.46
C ARG A 768 -17.04 39.05 -3.50
N TRP A 769 -15.72 39.24 -3.63
CA TRP A 769 -14.76 38.16 -3.44
C TRP A 769 -14.53 37.91 -1.95
N ASN A 770 -14.73 36.66 -1.51
CA ASN A 770 -14.48 36.22 -0.14
C ASN A 770 -13.91 34.78 -0.13
N TYR A 771 -12.67 34.65 0.35
CA TYR A 771 -12.01 33.35 0.45
C TYR A 771 -12.73 32.44 1.45
N SER A 772 -13.15 31.25 1.00
CA SER A 772 -14.28 30.53 1.59
C SER A 772 -14.23 29.02 1.36
N LEU A 773 -15.14 28.27 1.99
CA LEU A 773 -15.32 26.82 1.78
C LEU A 773 -15.93 26.44 0.40
N SER A 774 -16.00 27.38 -0.55
CA SER A 774 -16.49 27.13 -1.92
C SER A 774 -15.84 25.92 -2.59
N THR A 775 -14.54 25.68 -2.36
CA THR A 775 -13.84 24.58 -3.04
C THR A 775 -14.10 23.22 -2.42
N ASP A 776 -14.41 23.16 -1.12
CA ASP A 776 -14.91 21.92 -0.49
C ASP A 776 -16.31 21.58 -1.01
N LEU A 777 -17.15 22.60 -1.22
CA LEU A 777 -18.43 22.45 -1.90
C LEU A 777 -18.28 22.02 -3.37
N LEU A 778 -17.25 22.50 -4.08
CA LEU A 778 -16.92 21.99 -5.43
C LEU A 778 -16.51 20.52 -5.41
N GLY A 779 -15.82 20.03 -4.38
CA GLY A 779 -15.57 18.61 -4.19
C GLY A 779 -16.89 17.81 -4.19
N ARG A 780 -17.90 18.27 -3.46
CA ARG A 780 -19.22 17.63 -3.44
C ARG A 780 -19.98 17.78 -4.77
N VAL A 781 -19.82 18.90 -5.48
CA VAL A 781 -20.36 19.07 -6.84
C VAL A 781 -19.77 18.02 -7.79
N VAL A 782 -18.46 17.76 -7.71
CA VAL A 782 -17.79 16.70 -8.48
C VAL A 782 -18.40 15.34 -8.15
N GLU A 783 -18.62 15.02 -6.87
CA GLU A 783 -19.24 13.73 -6.49
C GLU A 783 -20.62 13.52 -7.12
N VAL A 784 -21.51 14.51 -6.97
CA VAL A 784 -22.89 14.39 -7.45
C VAL A 784 -22.98 14.39 -8.97
N ALA A 785 -22.19 15.23 -9.65
CA ALA A 785 -22.22 15.32 -11.11
C ALA A 785 -21.48 14.17 -11.82
N SER A 786 -20.48 13.56 -11.17
CA SER A 786 -19.77 12.40 -11.71
C SER A 786 -20.45 11.06 -11.39
N GLY A 787 -21.08 10.94 -10.22
CA GLY A 787 -21.53 9.67 -9.65
C GLY A 787 -20.42 8.87 -8.94
N GLN A 788 -19.26 9.50 -8.67
CA GLN A 788 -18.10 8.89 -8.03
C GLN A 788 -17.78 9.59 -6.70
N THR A 789 -16.99 8.96 -5.82
CA THR A 789 -16.41 9.68 -4.68
C THR A 789 -15.32 10.64 -5.17
N PHE A 790 -15.07 11.72 -4.43
CA PHE A 790 -14.22 12.80 -4.93
C PHE A 790 -12.76 12.37 -5.18
N ASP A 791 -12.21 11.55 -4.29
CA ASP A 791 -10.90 10.92 -4.41
C ASP A 791 -10.79 10.02 -5.65
N ARG A 792 -11.80 9.19 -5.89
CA ARG A 792 -11.87 8.29 -7.05
C ARG A 792 -11.89 9.08 -8.35
N PHE A 793 -12.68 10.15 -8.43
CA PHE A 793 -12.70 11.00 -9.62
C PHE A 793 -11.33 11.62 -9.90
N LEU A 794 -10.67 12.18 -8.86
CA LEU A 794 -9.34 12.74 -9.03
C LEU A 794 -8.32 11.68 -9.45
N GLN A 795 -8.37 10.48 -8.86
CA GLN A 795 -7.47 9.38 -9.19
C GLN A 795 -7.63 8.91 -10.64
N GLU A 796 -8.87 8.60 -11.07
CA GLU A 796 -9.15 8.06 -12.40
C GLU A 796 -9.03 9.11 -13.52
N ARG A 797 -9.40 10.36 -13.26
CA ARG A 797 -9.48 11.41 -14.30
C ARG A 797 -8.28 12.36 -14.34
N ILE A 798 -7.48 12.44 -13.27
CA ILE A 798 -6.34 13.38 -13.20
C ILE A 798 -5.04 12.67 -12.81
N PHE A 799 -4.99 11.99 -11.66
CA PHE A 799 -3.71 11.53 -11.11
C PHE A 799 -3.12 10.34 -11.87
N ALA A 800 -3.90 9.29 -12.14
CA ALA A 800 -3.39 8.15 -12.91
C ALA A 800 -3.03 8.54 -14.35
N PRO A 801 -3.88 9.27 -15.12
CA PRO A 801 -3.52 9.70 -16.48
C PRO A 801 -2.29 10.62 -16.54
N LEU A 802 -2.02 11.40 -15.49
CA LEU A 802 -0.81 12.23 -15.40
C LEU A 802 0.36 11.57 -14.66
N GLY A 803 0.28 10.31 -14.24
CA GLY A 803 1.36 9.66 -13.48
C GLY A 803 1.71 10.34 -12.15
N MET A 804 0.72 10.91 -11.46
CA MET A 804 0.88 11.58 -10.17
C MET A 804 0.71 10.56 -9.03
N HIS A 805 1.76 9.76 -8.80
CA HIS A 805 1.62 8.52 -8.03
C HIS A 805 1.58 8.70 -6.50
N ASP A 806 2.26 9.72 -5.98
CA ASP A 806 2.35 10.04 -4.54
C ASP A 806 1.34 11.16 -4.13
N THR A 807 0.40 11.51 -5.01
CA THR A 807 -0.63 12.53 -4.79
C THR A 807 -1.96 11.93 -4.37
N GLY A 808 -2.52 12.39 -3.25
CA GLY A 808 -3.79 11.87 -2.75
C GLY A 808 -4.23 12.49 -1.43
N PHE A 809 -5.35 12.02 -0.88
CA PHE A 809 -5.87 12.46 0.42
C PHE A 809 -5.18 11.81 1.63
N GLN A 810 -4.23 10.92 1.37
CA GLN A 810 -3.41 10.18 2.34
C GLN A 810 -2.02 10.00 1.73
N ILE A 811 -1.01 9.77 2.57
CA ILE A 811 0.27 9.30 2.04
C ILE A 811 0.18 7.84 1.58
N PRO A 812 0.93 7.44 0.54
CA PRO A 812 1.16 6.04 0.18
C PRO A 812 1.55 5.15 1.36
N ALA A 813 1.09 3.90 1.32
CA ALA A 813 1.34 2.96 2.42
C ALA A 813 2.80 2.52 2.38
N GLY A 814 3.51 2.66 3.50
CA GLY A 814 4.94 2.34 3.55
C GLY A 814 5.86 3.48 3.10
N THR A 815 5.33 4.69 2.83
CA THR A 815 6.14 5.91 2.59
C THR A 815 6.07 6.90 3.76
N GLN A 816 5.78 6.43 4.98
CA GLN A 816 5.90 7.24 6.21
C GLN A 816 7.33 7.81 6.37
N ASP A 817 8.33 7.10 5.88
CA ASP A 817 9.74 7.46 5.81
C ASP A 817 10.12 8.36 4.63
N ARG A 818 9.13 8.83 3.85
CA ARG A 818 9.25 9.92 2.87
C ARG A 818 8.30 11.09 3.18
N PHE A 819 7.53 11.00 4.26
CA PHE A 819 6.57 12.05 4.59
C PHE A 819 7.22 13.13 5.46
N THR A 820 6.99 14.39 5.10
CA THR A 820 7.51 15.54 5.84
C THR A 820 6.78 15.78 7.17
N ALA A 821 7.48 16.33 8.15
CA ALA A 821 6.88 16.82 9.39
C ALA A 821 6.37 18.26 9.21
N MET A 822 5.22 18.60 9.82
CA MET A 822 4.68 19.97 9.82
C MET A 822 5.11 20.71 11.08
N TYR A 823 5.60 21.93 10.94
CA TYR A 823 6.06 22.78 12.04
C TYR A 823 5.20 24.04 12.20
N SER A 824 4.98 24.46 13.44
CA SER A 824 4.47 25.79 13.76
C SER A 824 5.60 26.67 14.27
N GLN A 825 5.70 27.91 13.78
CA GLN A 825 6.58 28.92 14.38
C GLN A 825 6.06 29.30 15.77
N THR A 826 6.92 29.25 16.79
CA THR A 826 6.63 29.72 18.14
C THR A 826 7.70 30.70 18.63
N PRO A 827 7.47 31.45 19.72
CA PRO A 827 8.53 32.29 20.33
C PRO A 827 9.76 31.51 20.80
N GLY A 828 9.67 30.18 20.96
CA GLY A 828 10.77 29.29 21.31
C GLY A 828 11.39 28.56 20.10
N GLY A 829 11.09 28.99 18.87
CA GLY A 829 11.52 28.31 17.63
C GLY A 829 10.42 27.41 17.03
N LEU A 830 10.85 26.50 16.17
CA LEU A 830 9.97 25.56 15.46
C LEU A 830 9.44 24.48 16.42
N ARG A 831 8.13 24.25 16.41
CA ARG A 831 7.48 23.15 17.16
C ARG A 831 6.71 22.26 16.20
N MET A 832 6.97 20.95 16.23
CA MET A 832 6.19 20.00 15.42
C MET A 832 4.70 20.09 15.78
N ALA A 833 3.88 20.11 14.73
CA ALA A 833 2.44 20.37 14.76
C ALA A 833 1.63 19.25 14.08
N ASP A 834 2.21 18.57 13.08
CA ASP A 834 1.71 17.28 12.58
C ASP A 834 2.90 16.36 12.28
N SER A 835 2.76 15.09 12.66
CA SER A 835 3.81 14.08 12.64
C SER A 835 3.87 13.35 11.28
N PRO A 836 5.05 12.91 10.82
CA PRO A 836 5.15 12.10 9.61
C PRO A 836 4.75 10.63 9.83
N THR A 837 4.74 10.12 11.06
CA THR A 837 4.51 8.69 11.37
C THR A 837 3.07 8.36 11.79
N ASP A 838 2.43 9.24 12.56
CA ASP A 838 1.09 9.06 13.14
C ASP A 838 0.18 10.29 12.94
N GLY A 839 0.60 11.22 12.07
CA GLY A 839 -0.11 12.46 11.79
C GLY A 839 -1.35 12.32 10.93
N SER A 840 -1.94 13.46 10.59
CA SER A 840 -3.27 13.58 9.99
C SER A 840 -3.48 12.87 8.65
N TYR A 841 -2.41 12.63 7.88
CA TYR A 841 -2.44 11.97 6.56
C TYR A 841 -2.03 10.49 6.56
N THR A 842 -1.70 9.93 7.72
CA THR A 842 -1.30 8.52 7.89
C THR A 842 -2.48 7.57 8.14
N ARG A 843 -3.71 8.12 8.14
CA ARG A 843 -4.99 7.44 8.37
C ARG A 843 -6.03 7.96 7.37
N THR A 844 -7.11 7.21 7.18
CA THR A 844 -8.22 7.63 6.31
C THR A 844 -8.80 8.94 6.83
N PRO A 845 -8.88 10.01 6.00
CA PRO A 845 -9.45 11.28 6.41
C PRO A 845 -10.96 11.10 6.61
N ALA A 846 -11.52 11.78 7.61
CA ALA A 846 -12.95 11.73 7.85
C ALA A 846 -13.78 12.26 6.66
N TRP A 847 -13.23 13.23 5.91
CA TRP A 847 -13.83 13.83 4.72
C TRP A 847 -12.77 14.29 3.73
N LEU A 848 -13.13 14.33 2.44
CA LEU A 848 -12.23 14.65 1.33
C LEU A 848 -12.28 16.16 1.01
N SER A 849 -11.34 16.93 1.58
CA SER A 849 -11.34 18.40 1.43
C SER A 849 -10.83 18.86 0.05
N GLY A 850 -11.73 19.25 -0.86
CA GLY A 850 -11.36 20.00 -2.08
C GLY A 850 -10.70 21.35 -1.79
N GLY A 851 -10.91 21.90 -0.60
CA GLY A 851 -10.23 23.07 -0.09
C GLY A 851 -8.74 22.87 0.22
N GLY A 852 -8.29 21.68 0.65
CA GLY A 852 -6.89 21.53 1.06
C GLY A 852 -6.46 20.16 1.57
N GLY A 853 -7.18 19.11 1.23
CA GLY A 853 -6.97 17.75 1.74
C GLY A 853 -5.95 16.91 0.99
N LEU A 854 -5.10 17.46 0.11
CA LEU A 854 -4.09 16.67 -0.61
C LEU A 854 -2.69 16.77 -0.01
N VAL A 855 -1.96 15.66 -0.10
CA VAL A 855 -0.50 15.57 -0.15
C VAL A 855 -0.03 15.37 -1.60
N SER A 856 1.24 15.67 -1.90
CA SER A 856 1.87 15.47 -3.21
C SER A 856 3.40 15.53 -3.09
N THR A 857 4.12 15.02 -4.09
CA THR A 857 5.55 15.28 -4.33
C THR A 857 5.74 16.43 -5.32
N ALA A 858 6.97 16.95 -5.40
CA ALA A 858 7.35 17.97 -6.38
C ALA A 858 7.18 17.49 -7.83
N SER A 859 7.56 16.24 -8.13
CA SER A 859 7.47 15.63 -9.46
C SER A 859 6.02 15.44 -9.92
N ASP A 860 5.14 14.95 -9.04
CA ASP A 860 3.72 14.79 -9.37
C ASP A 860 3.08 16.13 -9.72
N TYR A 861 3.27 17.13 -8.85
CA TYR A 861 2.65 18.44 -9.05
C TYR A 861 3.28 19.18 -10.24
N LEU A 862 4.53 18.87 -10.62
CA LEU A 862 5.10 19.31 -11.89
C LEU A 862 4.33 18.76 -13.09
N ARG A 863 3.93 17.49 -13.08
CA ARG A 863 3.15 16.91 -14.19
C ARG A 863 1.76 17.56 -14.31
N PHE A 864 1.12 17.90 -13.18
CA PHE A 864 -0.08 18.75 -13.19
C PHE A 864 0.18 20.15 -13.77
N CYS A 865 1.29 20.81 -13.39
CA CYS A 865 1.64 22.12 -13.93
C CYS A 865 2.03 22.10 -15.42
N LEU A 866 2.72 21.06 -15.88
CA LEU A 866 3.09 20.86 -17.28
C LEU A 866 1.85 20.64 -18.15
N MET A 867 0.88 19.85 -17.70
CA MET A 867 -0.42 19.69 -18.37
C MET A 867 -1.15 21.03 -18.53
N LEU A 868 -1.11 21.91 -17.52
CA LEU A 868 -1.70 23.24 -17.61
C LEU A 868 -0.89 24.18 -18.53
N LEU A 869 0.44 24.12 -18.51
CA LEU A 869 1.31 24.88 -19.42
C LEU A 869 1.10 24.45 -20.88
N GLY A 870 0.97 23.14 -21.14
CA GLY A 870 0.65 22.54 -22.44
C GLY A 870 -0.79 22.76 -22.93
N GLY A 871 -1.57 23.63 -22.27
CA GLY A 871 -2.94 23.93 -22.69
C GLY A 871 -3.90 22.75 -22.52
N GLY A 872 -3.73 21.99 -21.44
CA GLY A 872 -4.61 20.89 -21.03
C GLY A 872 -4.14 19.50 -21.46
N GLU A 873 -2.93 19.35 -21.97
CA GLU A 873 -2.34 18.10 -22.44
C GLU A 873 -0.88 17.95 -21.98
N LEU A 874 -0.48 16.73 -21.64
CA LEU A 874 0.88 16.30 -21.32
C LEU A 874 1.07 14.86 -21.80
N ASP A 875 2.20 14.51 -22.40
CA ASP A 875 2.55 13.14 -22.83
C ASP A 875 1.46 12.45 -23.69
N GLY A 876 0.75 13.22 -24.52
CA GLY A 876 -0.40 12.76 -25.31
C GLY A 876 -1.72 12.58 -24.54
N VAL A 877 -1.70 12.73 -23.21
CA VAL A 877 -2.87 12.68 -22.33
C VAL A 877 -3.50 14.07 -22.21
N ARG A 878 -4.67 14.24 -22.82
CA ARG A 878 -5.46 15.49 -22.75
C ARG A 878 -6.55 15.41 -21.69
N LEU A 879 -6.48 16.28 -20.68
CA LEU A 879 -7.51 16.43 -19.66
C LEU A 879 -8.48 17.60 -19.94
N LEU A 880 -8.00 18.67 -20.58
CA LEU A 880 -8.78 19.87 -20.91
C LEU A 880 -8.43 20.38 -22.32
N LYS A 881 -9.29 21.22 -22.89
CA LYS A 881 -8.98 22.02 -24.08
C LYS A 881 -8.16 23.26 -23.72
N ALA A 882 -7.35 23.74 -24.65
CA ALA A 882 -6.53 24.95 -24.46
C ALA A 882 -7.39 26.19 -24.18
N GLU A 883 -8.56 26.29 -24.82
CA GLU A 883 -9.53 27.36 -24.57
C GLU A 883 -10.09 27.31 -23.13
N THR A 884 -10.23 26.10 -22.56
CA THR A 884 -10.69 25.91 -21.19
C THR A 884 -9.61 26.29 -20.18
N VAL A 885 -8.34 25.91 -20.43
CA VAL A 885 -7.23 26.38 -19.59
C VAL A 885 -7.10 27.90 -19.66
N SER A 886 -7.19 28.52 -20.85
CA SER A 886 -7.22 29.98 -21.01
C SER A 886 -8.44 30.63 -20.31
N LEU A 887 -9.58 29.95 -20.29
CA LEU A 887 -10.75 30.38 -19.52
C LEU A 887 -10.49 30.29 -18.01
N MET A 888 -9.75 29.30 -17.52
CA MET A 888 -9.40 29.16 -16.09
C MET A 888 -8.39 30.21 -15.62
N THR A 889 -7.45 30.63 -16.48
CA THR A 889 -6.28 31.44 -16.10
C THR A 889 -6.42 32.94 -16.40
N ARG A 890 -7.58 33.39 -16.89
CA ARG A 890 -7.93 34.82 -17.04
C ARG A 890 -8.76 35.34 -15.87
N ASN A 891 -8.70 36.63 -15.56
CA ASN A 891 -9.52 37.24 -14.51
C ASN A 891 -11.03 37.21 -14.84
N HIS A 892 -11.87 36.79 -13.88
CA HIS A 892 -13.34 36.83 -13.96
C HIS A 892 -13.99 37.86 -13.02
N LEU A 893 -13.19 38.57 -12.21
CA LEU A 893 -13.69 39.52 -11.23
C LEU A 893 -13.79 40.95 -11.78
N ALA A 894 -14.88 41.64 -11.43
CA ALA A 894 -15.06 43.06 -11.71
C ALA A 894 -14.21 43.94 -10.78
N GLU A 895 -13.88 45.16 -11.22
CA GLU A 895 -13.04 46.12 -10.50
C GLU A 895 -13.39 46.32 -9.01
N PRO A 896 -14.67 46.40 -8.57
CA PRO A 896 -15.02 46.54 -7.15
C PRO A 896 -14.65 45.35 -6.25
N MET A 897 -14.32 44.19 -6.83
CA MET A 897 -13.90 42.98 -6.12
C MET A 897 -12.37 42.85 -6.02
N LEU A 898 -11.63 43.80 -6.61
CA LEU A 898 -10.18 43.80 -6.67
C LEU A 898 -9.57 44.77 -5.62
N PRO A 899 -8.34 44.53 -5.16
CA PRO A 899 -7.51 43.35 -5.40
C PRO A 899 -7.90 42.16 -4.51
N VAL A 900 -7.78 40.94 -5.03
CA VAL A 900 -7.92 39.74 -4.19
C VAL A 900 -6.73 39.56 -3.26
N MET A 901 -6.98 38.98 -2.08
CA MET A 901 -5.99 38.81 -1.00
C MET A 901 -5.29 40.11 -0.56
N GLY A 902 -5.77 41.29 -0.98
CA GLY A 902 -5.10 42.57 -0.76
C GLY A 902 -3.83 42.81 -1.60
N ILE A 903 -3.56 42.01 -2.63
CA ILE A 903 -2.34 42.10 -3.45
C ILE A 903 -2.60 43.00 -4.68
N PRO A 904 -2.01 44.21 -4.77
CA PRO A 904 -2.32 45.16 -5.85
C PRO A 904 -2.14 44.55 -7.25
N GLY A 905 -3.13 44.75 -8.13
CA GLY A 905 -3.14 44.22 -9.50
C GLY A 905 -3.59 42.76 -9.64
N MET A 906 -3.87 42.03 -8.55
CA MET A 906 -4.33 40.64 -8.60
C MET A 906 -5.86 40.51 -8.64
N GLY A 907 -6.32 39.69 -9.58
CA GLY A 907 -7.69 39.18 -9.70
C GLY A 907 -7.72 37.65 -9.58
N PHE A 908 -8.85 37.04 -9.97
CA PHE A 908 -9.09 35.61 -9.75
C PHE A 908 -9.64 34.92 -11.00
N GLY A 909 -9.06 33.77 -11.30
CA GLY A 909 -9.44 32.87 -12.38
C GLY A 909 -10.57 31.92 -11.98
N LEU A 910 -10.61 30.74 -12.61
CA LEU A 910 -11.40 29.61 -12.11
C LEU A 910 -10.45 28.68 -11.35
N GLY A 911 -10.24 28.97 -10.06
CA GLY A 911 -9.35 28.21 -9.18
C GLY A 911 -7.92 28.75 -8.96
N PHE A 912 -7.55 29.86 -9.60
CA PHE A 912 -6.19 30.43 -9.56
C PHE A 912 -6.19 31.92 -9.22
N ALA A 913 -5.10 32.41 -8.63
CA ALA A 913 -4.81 33.84 -8.56
C ALA A 913 -4.15 34.28 -9.88
N VAL A 914 -4.67 35.33 -10.51
CA VAL A 914 -4.29 35.75 -11.89
C VAL A 914 -4.14 37.27 -11.98
N PRO A 915 -3.25 37.82 -12.82
CA PRO A 915 -3.19 39.27 -13.04
C PRO A 915 -4.52 39.82 -13.54
N ALA A 916 -4.99 40.93 -12.96
CA ALA A 916 -6.32 41.48 -13.28
C ALA A 916 -6.39 42.14 -14.67
N GLY A 917 -5.27 42.64 -15.18
CA GLY A 917 -5.18 43.42 -16.43
C GLY A 917 -4.35 42.80 -17.57
N GLU A 918 -3.75 41.61 -17.35
CA GLU A 918 -2.86 40.97 -18.32
C GLU A 918 -3.44 39.61 -18.74
N ALA A 919 -3.85 39.48 -20.00
CA ALA A 919 -4.22 38.19 -20.56
C ALA A 919 -2.97 37.31 -20.72
N ASN A 920 -3.08 36.03 -20.32
CA ASN A 920 -1.98 35.06 -20.28
C ASN A 920 -0.81 35.42 -19.34
N GLY A 921 -1.00 36.34 -18.39
CA GLY A 921 0.01 36.63 -17.36
C GLY A 921 0.16 35.49 -16.34
N ALA A 922 1.30 35.48 -15.63
CA ALA A 922 1.66 34.41 -14.71
C ALA A 922 0.64 34.17 -13.58
N TYR A 923 0.05 32.98 -13.56
CA TYR A 923 -0.96 32.56 -12.59
C TYR A 923 -0.35 31.63 -11.52
N TRP A 924 -0.91 31.67 -10.32
CA TRP A 924 -0.27 31.06 -9.16
C TRP A 924 -1.26 30.64 -8.08
N TRP A 925 -0.78 29.83 -7.14
CA TRP A 925 -1.48 29.53 -5.90
C TRP A 925 -0.51 29.20 -4.75
N SER A 926 -0.98 29.28 -3.51
CA SER A 926 -0.19 28.97 -2.32
C SER A 926 -0.99 28.21 -1.26
N GLY A 927 -0.26 27.70 -0.27
CA GLY A 927 -0.78 26.88 0.81
C GLY A 927 -0.32 27.27 2.20
N VAL A 928 -1.12 26.94 3.21
CA VAL A 928 -0.87 27.36 4.61
C VAL A 928 0.40 26.73 5.21
N ALA A 929 0.90 25.66 4.57
CA ALA A 929 2.20 25.04 4.80
C ALA A 929 3.41 25.89 4.36
N ASN A 930 3.18 27.13 3.86
CA ASN A 930 4.16 27.88 3.05
C ASN A 930 4.64 27.02 1.86
N THR A 931 3.67 26.45 1.15
CA THR A 931 3.82 25.87 -0.19
C THR A 931 3.37 26.88 -1.24
N TYR A 932 4.06 26.97 -2.36
CA TYR A 932 3.80 27.95 -3.42
C TYR A 932 4.21 27.41 -4.79
N PHE A 933 3.42 27.71 -5.81
CA PHE A 933 3.79 27.52 -7.21
C PHE A 933 3.26 28.65 -8.09
N TRP A 934 3.94 28.89 -9.21
CA TRP A 934 3.39 29.67 -10.32
C TRP A 934 3.71 29.02 -11.66
N ILE A 935 2.90 29.37 -12.65
CA ILE A 935 3.10 29.04 -14.06
C ILE A 935 3.06 30.36 -14.84
N ASP A 936 4.08 30.60 -15.66
CA ASP A 936 4.16 31.73 -16.57
C ASP A 936 4.14 31.22 -18.02
N PRO A 937 2.97 31.26 -18.70
CA PRO A 937 2.86 30.81 -20.08
C PRO A 937 3.61 31.68 -21.09
N ALA A 938 3.93 32.93 -20.77
CA ALA A 938 4.66 33.82 -21.67
C ALA A 938 6.16 33.51 -21.67
N GLU A 939 6.70 33.11 -20.52
CA GLU A 939 8.10 32.72 -20.36
C GLU A 939 8.33 31.20 -20.38
N GLU A 940 7.27 30.40 -20.52
CA GLU A 940 7.26 28.93 -20.45
C GLU A 940 7.82 28.36 -19.13
N ILE A 941 7.65 29.08 -18.02
CA ILE A 941 8.24 28.76 -16.69
C ILE A 941 7.21 28.12 -15.76
N ILE A 942 7.64 27.09 -15.01
CA ILE A 942 6.99 26.56 -13.81
C ILE A 942 8.00 26.60 -12.67
N ALA A 943 7.61 27.05 -11.47
CA ALA A 943 8.53 27.04 -10.33
C ALA A 943 7.82 26.89 -8.98
N PHE A 944 8.50 26.20 -8.05
CA PHE A 944 7.99 25.78 -6.74
C PHE A 944 8.88 26.25 -5.59
N ALA A 945 8.24 26.65 -4.50
CA ALA A 945 8.86 26.91 -3.20
C ALA A 945 8.01 26.26 -2.10
N TRP A 946 8.43 25.08 -1.61
CA TRP A 946 7.64 24.30 -0.65
C TRP A 946 8.39 24.14 0.66
N THR A 947 7.70 24.41 1.76
CA THR A 947 8.13 24.08 3.12
C THR A 947 7.01 23.31 3.81
N GLN A 948 7.16 23.01 5.10
CA GLN A 948 6.06 22.54 5.95
C GLN A 948 6.01 23.40 7.22
N LEU A 949 5.77 24.69 7.04
CA LEU A 949 5.69 25.68 8.11
C LEU A 949 4.29 26.30 8.17
N GLN A 950 3.76 26.52 9.38
CA GLN A 950 2.58 27.36 9.61
C GLN A 950 2.84 28.42 10.70
N PRO A 951 2.17 29.59 10.65
CA PRO A 951 1.22 30.04 9.62
C PRO A 951 1.90 30.48 8.31
N PHE A 952 1.09 30.66 7.27
CA PHE A 952 1.51 31.22 5.98
C PHE A 952 2.19 32.60 6.08
N GLY A 953 3.09 32.89 5.14
CA GLY A 953 3.76 34.19 5.00
C GLY A 953 4.86 34.43 6.04
N ARG A 954 5.33 33.36 6.71
CA ARG A 954 6.44 33.42 7.68
C ARG A 954 7.80 33.15 7.05
N ALA A 955 7.85 32.29 6.04
CA ALA A 955 9.05 32.04 5.26
C ALA A 955 9.07 32.97 4.03
N PRO A 956 10.13 33.77 3.78
CA PRO A 956 10.19 34.72 2.67
C PRO A 956 10.49 34.07 1.30
N VAL A 957 10.28 32.76 1.18
CA VAL A 957 10.84 31.90 0.12
C VAL A 957 10.27 32.25 -1.26
N ASP A 958 8.97 32.55 -1.35
CA ASP A 958 8.30 33.03 -2.56
C ASP A 958 8.92 34.35 -3.08
N ARG A 959 9.25 35.26 -2.15
CA ARG A 959 9.84 36.58 -2.43
C ARG A 959 11.31 36.52 -2.81
N ILE A 960 12.01 35.42 -2.50
CA ILE A 960 13.41 35.19 -2.87
C ILE A 960 13.48 34.43 -4.20
N LEU A 961 12.73 33.32 -4.32
CA LEU A 961 12.78 32.47 -5.50
C LEU A 961 12.29 33.19 -6.76
N ARG A 962 11.14 33.86 -6.70
CA ARG A 962 10.54 34.48 -7.89
C ARG A 962 11.46 35.52 -8.54
N PRO A 963 12.06 36.50 -7.82
CA PRO A 963 13.02 37.42 -8.43
C PRO A 963 14.28 36.76 -8.98
N LEU A 964 14.78 35.66 -8.38
CA LEU A 964 15.95 34.94 -8.90
C LEU A 964 15.63 34.24 -10.23
N VAL A 965 14.47 33.59 -10.34
CA VAL A 965 14.02 32.93 -11.58
C VAL A 965 13.88 33.95 -12.71
N TYR A 966 13.20 35.09 -12.51
CA TYR A 966 13.10 36.11 -13.56
C TYR A 966 14.42 36.84 -13.84
N GLN A 967 15.33 36.99 -12.85
CA GLN A 967 16.70 37.49 -13.10
C GLN A 967 17.55 36.53 -13.92
N ALA A 968 17.24 35.24 -13.91
CA ALA A 968 17.98 34.24 -14.67
C ALA A 968 17.60 34.25 -16.17
N ILE A 969 16.45 34.82 -16.56
CA ILE A 969 16.02 34.83 -17.96
C ILE A 969 17.03 35.61 -18.81
N MET A 970 17.65 34.93 -19.77
CA MET A 970 18.56 35.54 -20.72
C MET A 970 17.74 36.14 -21.86
N ASN A 971 17.91 37.44 -22.12
CA ASN A 971 17.34 38.07 -23.30
C ASN A 971 17.98 37.45 -24.57
N GLU A 972 17.16 36.96 -25.48
CA GLU A 972 17.60 36.54 -26.81
C GLU A 972 18.14 37.79 -27.58
N ASN A 973 19.34 37.67 -28.16
CA ASN A 973 20.05 38.71 -28.93
C ASN A 973 19.94 38.44 -30.44
#